data_AF-A0A7L1G4I9-F1
#
_entry.id   AF-A0A7L1G4I9-F1
#
_cell.length_a   1.000
_cell.length_b   1.000
_cell.length_c   1.000
_cell.angle_alpha   90.00
_cell.angle_beta   90.00
_cell.angle_gamma   90.00
#
_symmetry.space_group_name_H-M   'P 1'
#
loop_
_entity.id
_entity.type
_entity.pdbx_description
1 polymer ?
#
loop_
_entity_poly.entity_id
_entity_poly.type
_entity_poly.pdbx_seq_one_letter_code
_entity_poly.pdbx_strand_id
1 'polypeptide(L)'
;MYGRYTQDLGTFAKDEAARLRLQQSHGEEDTPRPRRPSELLEYTQGRCAPCRVCALQCQRFLISKVGEDWVFLVLLGLVMALVSWAMDFAIATCLQAQKWMYGGLDTNVLLQYLAWVTYPTVLITFAAGFTQILAPQAVGSGIPEMKTILRGVVLKEYLTFKTFVAKVIGLTCALGSGMPLGKEGPFVHIASMCAALLSRFLSLFGGIYENEARNIEMLAAACAVGVGCCFAAPIGGVLFSIEVTSTFFAVRNYWRGFFAATFSAFIFRVLAVWNKDEETITALFKTRFRLDFPFDLQELPAFAVIGIASGFGGALFVYLNRKIVQFMRRQKTINRFLMKKRLLFPALVTLLISTLTFPPGFGQFMAGQLTQKDTLVTLFDNQTWAKQGLSDEFEYLGILEAWRHPRSNVFVTLVVFILMKFWMSALATTIPVPCGAFMPVFVIGAAFGRLVGESMAAWFPDGIHTNSNTYRIVPGGYAVVGAAALSGAVTHTVSTAVIVFELTGQISHILPVMIAVILANAVAQSLQPSLYDSIIRIKKLPYLPELGWGHHEKYNMRVEDIMLRDIHYVTLNCKYRDLQHVLQSTKMKSLPLVESAESMILLGSIERAQVGALLGQQLSPQRRLLALRQKVLAEDGHRPSDASIRFQISTETSSGAPTRVSPRKPLKPALKRVPSGPVESLTTGTTDHAGIALKNLFCANTTTEPTEAQGMAYRKAKHVRISIVEEMDPGDRMTPAEILEWEEQQLDQLVDFSSAKIDPAPFQLVEHTSLHKTHTIFSLLGLDHAYVTSIGRLVGMVSLKEVRGGSEVRGYGPEPQSPQHMGLGFLQLRKAIEGSLTAKGVKVRPPLASFRDSTASTSEPDTTALRQLWDRHQHHAMPREAGPRGDEDNNTLK
;
A
#
# COMPACT_ATOMS: atom_id res chain seq x y z
N MET A 1 -26.86 30.27 17.84
CA MET A 1 -25.88 31.39 17.84
C MET A 1 -24.80 31.14 16.77
N TYR A 2 -25.20 30.97 15.51
CA TYR A 2 -24.29 30.72 14.40
C TYR A 2 -24.51 31.83 13.38
N GLY A 3 -23.50 32.68 13.13
CA GLY A 3 -23.62 33.69 12.07
C GLY A 3 -22.72 34.92 12.13
N ARG A 4 -21.89 35.13 13.16
CA ARG A 4 -21.02 36.34 13.23
C ARG A 4 -19.51 36.10 13.19
N TYR A 5 -19.02 34.86 13.20
CA TYR A 5 -17.59 34.57 13.44
C TYR A 5 -16.71 34.27 12.22
N THR A 6 -17.20 34.42 10.98
CA THR A 6 -16.40 34.07 9.79
C THR A 6 -15.59 35.24 9.21
N GLN A 7 -16.05 36.49 9.34
CA GLN A 7 -15.29 37.65 8.89
C GLN A 7 -14.21 38.09 9.90
N ASP A 8 -14.53 38.05 11.20
CA ASP A 8 -13.62 38.49 12.26
C ASP A 8 -12.40 37.57 12.43
N LEU A 9 -12.52 36.27 12.13
CA LEU A 9 -11.37 35.37 12.11
C LEU A 9 -10.41 35.64 10.95
N GLY A 10 -10.95 36.08 9.80
CA GLY A 10 -10.15 36.40 8.63
C GLY A 10 -9.37 37.70 8.81
N THR A 11 -9.97 38.70 9.47
CA THR A 11 -9.30 39.96 9.83
C THR A 11 -8.31 39.73 10.98
N PHE A 12 -8.69 38.98 12.01
CA PHE A 12 -7.78 38.60 13.09
C PHE A 12 -6.57 37.81 12.59
N ALA A 13 -6.75 36.83 11.70
CA ALA A 13 -5.64 36.07 11.12
C ALA A 13 -4.73 36.95 10.24
N LYS A 14 -5.27 37.96 9.55
CA LYS A 14 -4.48 38.92 8.77
C LYS A 14 -3.69 39.87 9.66
N ASP A 15 -4.31 40.38 10.72
CA ASP A 15 -3.65 41.27 11.69
C ASP A 15 -2.58 40.52 12.48
N GLU A 16 -2.84 39.29 12.88
CA GLU A 16 -1.85 38.45 13.58
C GLU A 16 -0.67 38.09 12.66
N ALA A 17 -0.94 37.80 11.38
CA ALA A 17 0.11 37.58 10.38
C ALA A 17 0.93 38.85 10.08
N ALA A 18 0.30 40.04 10.09
CA ALA A 18 0.99 41.32 9.96
C ALA A 18 1.86 41.62 11.19
N ARG A 19 1.37 41.31 12.40
CA ARG A 19 2.09 41.46 13.66
C ARG A 19 3.32 40.54 13.74
N LEU A 20 3.20 39.30 13.28
CA LEU A 20 4.32 38.35 13.20
C LEU A 20 5.38 38.78 12.18
N ARG A 21 4.99 39.41 11.07
CA ARG A 21 5.93 39.99 10.09
C ARG A 21 6.68 41.20 10.65
N LEU A 22 6.01 42.05 11.42
CA LEU A 22 6.63 43.20 12.08
C LEU A 22 7.60 42.77 13.19
N GLN A 23 7.27 41.71 13.95
CA GLN A 23 8.19 41.10 14.92
C GLN A 23 9.41 40.44 14.26
N GLN A 24 9.26 39.88 13.06
CA GLN A 24 10.40 39.37 12.28
C GLN A 24 11.29 40.51 11.75
N SER A 25 10.72 41.64 11.32
CA SER A 25 11.51 42.78 10.82
C SER A 25 12.24 43.57 11.90
N HIS A 26 11.80 43.52 13.17
CA HIS A 26 12.49 44.17 14.29
C HIS A 26 13.43 43.22 15.07
N GLY A 27 13.50 41.94 14.70
CA GLY A 27 14.40 40.96 15.32
C GLY A 27 15.73 40.76 14.60
N GLU A 28 15.99 41.46 13.49
CA GLU A 28 17.12 41.14 12.60
C GLU A 28 18.31 42.12 12.61
N GLU A 29 18.33 43.16 13.47
CA GLU A 29 19.43 44.14 13.46
C GLU A 29 20.41 44.14 14.64
N ASP A 30 20.22 43.43 15.76
CA ASP A 30 21.27 43.44 16.81
C ASP A 30 21.24 42.22 17.76
N THR A 31 21.46 41.01 17.24
CA THR A 31 21.87 39.86 18.08
C THR A 31 22.92 38.99 17.38
N PRO A 32 24.08 38.73 18.01
CA PRO A 32 25.07 37.81 17.46
C PRO A 32 24.51 36.38 17.51
N ARG A 33 24.28 35.80 16.32
CA ARG A 33 23.80 34.42 16.17
C ARG A 33 24.71 33.45 16.95
N PRO A 34 24.16 32.53 17.77
CA PRO A 34 24.96 31.46 18.34
C PRO A 34 25.49 30.57 17.21
N ARG A 35 26.82 30.39 17.19
CA ARG A 35 27.49 29.44 16.31
C ARG A 35 26.86 28.06 16.49
N ARG A 36 26.20 27.56 15.45
CA ARG A 36 25.86 26.14 15.35
C ARG A 36 27.17 25.32 15.43
N PRO A 37 27.20 24.17 16.11
CA PRO A 37 28.36 23.30 16.08
C PRO A 37 28.61 22.88 14.63
N SER A 38 29.79 23.22 14.13
CA SER A 38 30.33 22.73 12.87
C SER A 38 30.74 21.27 13.03
N GLU A 39 29.78 20.35 13.02
CA GLU A 39 30.07 18.93 12.83
C GLU A 39 29.38 18.44 11.56
N LEU A 40 30.15 17.70 10.75
CA LEU A 40 29.90 17.23 9.39
C LEU A 40 30.10 18.25 8.25
N LEU A 41 31.35 18.67 8.04
CA LEU A 41 31.82 19.00 6.70
C LEU A 41 33.33 18.81 6.51
N GLU A 42 33.86 17.66 6.96
CA GLU A 42 35.18 17.19 6.54
C GLU A 42 35.14 15.71 6.15
N TYR A 43 34.44 15.42 5.06
CA TYR A 43 34.83 14.29 4.21
C TYR A 43 34.23 14.45 2.81
N THR A 44 34.97 15.08 1.89
CA THR A 44 34.98 14.74 0.45
C THR A 44 35.92 15.69 -0.30
N GLN A 45 37.22 15.38 -0.31
CA GLN A 45 38.12 15.88 -1.35
C GLN A 45 38.34 14.73 -2.35
N GLY A 46 37.36 14.56 -3.23
CA GLY A 46 37.42 13.62 -4.35
C GLY A 46 37.00 14.33 -5.64
N ARG A 47 37.61 13.94 -6.76
CA ARG A 47 37.46 14.54 -8.12
C ARG A 47 36.02 14.58 -8.70
N CYS A 48 34.98 14.23 -7.93
CA CYS A 48 33.57 14.23 -8.33
C CYS A 48 32.69 15.31 -7.65
N ALA A 49 33.28 16.24 -6.89
CA ALA A 49 32.54 17.33 -6.25
C ALA A 49 31.73 18.25 -7.20
N PRO A 50 32.22 18.67 -8.39
CA PRO A 50 31.48 19.61 -9.23
C PRO A 50 30.21 18.99 -9.86
N CYS A 51 30.22 17.70 -10.21
CA CYS A 51 29.02 17.00 -10.70
C CYS A 51 27.93 16.87 -9.63
N ARG A 52 28.33 16.70 -8.36
CA ARG A 52 27.39 16.55 -7.24
C ARG A 52 26.73 17.88 -6.89
N VAL A 53 27.47 18.98 -6.94
CA VAL A 53 26.93 20.35 -6.71
C VAL A 53 25.99 20.78 -7.85
N CYS A 54 26.36 20.48 -9.11
CA CYS A 54 25.52 20.78 -10.26
C CYS A 54 24.21 19.96 -10.26
N ALA A 55 24.29 18.67 -9.90
CA ALA A 55 23.10 17.84 -9.71
C ALA A 55 22.19 18.36 -8.58
N LEU A 56 22.77 18.81 -7.46
CA LEU A 56 22.03 19.40 -6.34
C LEU A 56 21.36 20.74 -6.70
N GLN A 57 21.99 21.57 -7.53
CA GLN A 57 21.42 22.83 -8.01
C GLN A 57 20.32 22.60 -9.05
N CYS A 58 20.50 21.70 -10.01
CA CYS A 58 19.44 21.29 -10.94
C CYS A 58 18.27 20.66 -10.18
N GLN A 59 18.53 19.83 -9.18
CA GLN A 59 17.51 19.21 -8.33
C GLN A 59 16.72 20.26 -7.54
N ARG A 60 17.38 21.24 -6.90
CA ARG A 60 16.69 22.35 -6.20
C ARG A 60 15.87 23.23 -7.15
N PHE A 61 16.36 23.48 -8.36
CA PHE A 61 15.65 24.25 -9.37
C PHE A 61 14.40 23.51 -9.89
N LEU A 62 14.52 22.21 -10.20
CA LEU A 62 13.41 21.35 -10.60
C LEU A 62 12.35 21.22 -9.50
N ILE A 63 12.77 21.01 -8.25
CA ILE A 63 11.86 20.88 -7.09
C ILE A 63 11.11 22.19 -6.84
N SER A 64 11.78 23.34 -6.99
CA SER A 64 11.17 24.67 -6.84
C SER A 64 10.11 24.99 -7.90
N LYS A 65 10.33 24.55 -9.15
CA LYS A 65 9.46 24.89 -10.30
C LYS A 65 8.34 23.89 -10.56
N VAL A 66 8.54 22.59 -10.34
CA VAL A 66 7.62 21.51 -10.75
C VAL A 66 6.86 20.91 -9.56
N GLY A 67 7.36 21.10 -8.33
CA GLY A 67 6.81 20.47 -7.13
C GLY A 67 7.36 19.07 -6.90
N GLU A 68 7.73 18.79 -5.65
CA GLU A 68 8.42 17.55 -5.22
C GLU A 68 7.63 16.27 -5.62
N ASP A 69 6.31 16.31 -5.47
CA ASP A 69 5.40 15.19 -5.78
C ASP A 69 5.41 14.80 -7.26
N TRP A 70 5.48 15.76 -8.17
CA TRP A 70 5.41 15.47 -9.61
C TRP A 70 6.70 14.81 -10.11
N VAL A 71 7.85 15.21 -9.57
CA VAL A 71 9.14 14.56 -9.85
C VAL A 71 9.12 13.10 -9.37
N PHE A 72 8.57 12.85 -8.17
CA PHE A 72 8.37 11.49 -7.67
C PHE A 72 7.53 10.65 -8.63
N LEU A 73 6.40 11.20 -9.11
CA LEU A 73 5.47 10.50 -9.99
C LEU A 73 6.07 10.20 -11.37
N VAL A 74 6.84 11.12 -11.95
CA VAL A 74 7.58 10.88 -13.21
C VAL A 74 8.58 9.74 -13.03
N LEU A 75 9.37 9.77 -11.95
CA LEU A 75 10.38 8.75 -11.68
C LEU A 75 9.74 7.38 -11.40
N LEU A 76 8.64 7.35 -10.67
CA LEU A 76 7.85 6.14 -10.47
C LEU A 76 7.35 5.57 -11.80
N GLY A 77 6.75 6.41 -12.66
CA GLY A 77 6.27 5.98 -13.97
C GLY A 77 7.37 5.43 -14.89
N LEU A 78 8.55 6.08 -14.90
CA LEU A 78 9.73 5.65 -15.65
C LEU A 78 10.24 4.27 -15.19
N VAL A 79 10.45 4.11 -13.87
CA VAL A 79 10.94 2.86 -13.29
C VAL A 79 9.95 1.73 -13.57
N MET A 80 8.65 1.99 -13.43
CA MET A 80 7.64 0.97 -13.69
C MET A 80 7.56 0.55 -15.15
N ALA A 81 7.70 1.49 -16.10
CA ALA A 81 7.74 1.17 -17.52
C ALA A 81 8.93 0.28 -17.87
N LEU A 82 10.12 0.60 -17.34
CA LEU A 82 11.34 -0.20 -17.54
C LEU A 82 11.21 -1.60 -16.95
N VAL A 83 10.64 -1.72 -15.74
CA VAL A 83 10.39 -3.02 -15.09
C VAL A 83 9.38 -3.85 -15.89
N SER A 84 8.28 -3.25 -16.38
CA SER A 84 7.31 -3.99 -17.23
C SER A 84 7.95 -4.46 -18.52
N TRP A 85 8.67 -3.58 -19.23
CA TRP A 85 9.30 -3.90 -20.50
C TRP A 85 10.34 -5.02 -20.34
N ALA A 86 11.24 -4.92 -19.35
CA ALA A 86 12.24 -5.95 -19.09
C ALA A 86 11.61 -7.30 -18.72
N MET A 87 10.52 -7.27 -17.94
CA MET A 87 9.78 -8.48 -17.58
C MET A 87 9.09 -9.10 -18.78
N ASP A 88 8.39 -8.32 -19.61
CA ASP A 88 7.71 -8.80 -20.81
C ASP A 88 8.70 -9.36 -21.85
N PHE A 89 9.86 -8.71 -22.02
CA PHE A 89 10.96 -9.22 -22.86
C PHE A 89 11.49 -10.58 -22.37
N ALA A 90 11.71 -10.72 -21.06
CA ALA A 90 12.15 -11.98 -20.47
C ALA A 90 11.08 -13.09 -20.59
N ILE A 91 9.80 -12.77 -20.36
CA ILE A 91 8.68 -13.70 -20.55
C ILE A 91 8.61 -14.17 -22.01
N ALA A 92 8.69 -13.25 -22.97
CA ALA A 92 8.65 -13.57 -24.39
C ALA A 92 9.82 -14.48 -24.79
N THR A 93 11.03 -14.20 -24.27
CA THR A 93 12.22 -15.03 -24.50
C THR A 93 12.05 -16.44 -23.94
N CYS A 94 11.49 -16.58 -22.72
CA CYS A 94 11.18 -17.89 -22.14
C CYS A 94 10.16 -18.66 -22.99
N LEU A 95 9.04 -18.03 -23.35
CA LEU A 95 8.01 -18.67 -24.18
C LEU A 95 8.55 -19.07 -25.56
N GLN A 96 9.41 -18.25 -26.15
CA GLN A 96 10.06 -18.58 -27.42
C GLN A 96 11.03 -19.75 -27.27
N ALA A 97 11.79 -19.81 -26.18
CA ALA A 97 12.66 -20.96 -25.88
C ALA A 97 11.84 -22.25 -25.69
N GLN A 98 10.66 -22.18 -25.08
CA GLN A 98 9.74 -23.31 -24.98
C GLN A 98 9.28 -23.80 -26.37
N LYS A 99 8.83 -22.86 -27.22
CA LYS A 99 8.39 -23.17 -28.60
C LYS A 99 9.54 -23.77 -29.42
N TRP A 100 10.74 -23.20 -29.30
CA TRP A 100 11.94 -23.69 -29.98
C TRP A 100 12.33 -25.11 -29.53
N MET A 101 12.32 -25.37 -28.23
CA MET A 101 12.63 -26.70 -27.69
C MET A 101 11.60 -27.75 -28.11
N TYR A 102 10.31 -27.39 -28.16
CA TYR A 102 9.25 -28.26 -28.65
C TYR A 102 9.42 -28.55 -30.16
N GLY A 103 9.59 -27.52 -30.99
CA GLY A 103 9.73 -27.66 -32.45
C GLY A 103 11.03 -28.35 -32.89
N GLY A 104 12.11 -28.24 -32.11
CA GLY A 104 13.36 -28.96 -32.39
C GLY A 104 13.25 -30.49 -32.22
N LEU A 105 12.19 -30.98 -31.58
CA LEU A 105 12.00 -32.39 -31.23
C LEU A 105 10.91 -33.07 -32.07
N ASP A 106 10.53 -32.49 -33.21
CA ASP A 106 9.41 -32.92 -34.06
C ASP A 106 9.46 -34.36 -34.59
N THR A 107 10.60 -35.03 -34.45
CA THR A 107 10.80 -36.43 -34.86
C THR A 107 10.21 -37.44 -33.89
N ASN A 108 10.10 -37.13 -32.59
CA ASN A 108 9.71 -38.09 -31.56
C ASN A 108 8.68 -37.51 -30.58
N VAL A 109 7.44 -38.01 -30.64
CA VAL A 109 6.32 -37.55 -29.79
C VAL A 109 6.61 -37.70 -28.29
N LEU A 110 7.31 -38.75 -27.88
CA LEU A 110 7.70 -38.94 -26.48
C LEU A 110 8.66 -37.85 -25.99
N LEU A 111 9.65 -37.48 -26.81
CA LEU A 111 10.60 -36.40 -26.48
C LEU A 111 9.90 -35.04 -26.49
N GLN A 112 9.00 -34.79 -27.45
CA GLN A 112 8.17 -33.58 -27.44
C GLN A 112 7.31 -33.49 -26.18
N TYR A 113 6.69 -34.59 -25.75
CA TYR A 113 5.90 -34.64 -24.53
C TYR A 113 6.76 -34.35 -23.29
N LEU A 114 7.92 -34.99 -23.18
CA LEU A 114 8.86 -34.74 -22.09
C LEU A 114 9.31 -33.28 -22.08
N ALA A 115 9.68 -32.70 -23.22
CA ALA A 115 10.05 -31.30 -23.33
C ALA A 115 8.90 -30.34 -22.94
N TRP A 116 7.69 -30.60 -23.44
CA TRP A 116 6.49 -29.79 -23.16
C TRP A 116 6.13 -29.76 -21.67
N VAL A 117 6.30 -30.88 -20.97
CA VAL A 117 5.91 -31.02 -19.57
C VAL A 117 7.03 -30.60 -18.62
N THR A 118 8.27 -30.95 -18.92
CA THR A 118 9.42 -30.64 -18.04
C THR A 118 9.68 -29.14 -17.96
N TYR A 119 9.58 -28.41 -19.07
CA TYR A 119 9.90 -26.98 -19.10
C TYR A 119 9.02 -26.13 -18.17
N PRO A 120 7.67 -26.17 -18.25
CA PRO A 120 6.81 -25.45 -17.31
C PRO A 120 6.99 -25.92 -15.87
N THR A 121 7.18 -27.24 -15.67
CA THR A 121 7.36 -27.82 -14.33
C THR A 121 8.62 -27.29 -13.66
N VAL A 122 9.75 -27.21 -14.36
CA VAL A 122 11.01 -26.66 -13.85
C VAL A 122 10.86 -25.17 -13.54
N LEU A 123 10.28 -24.38 -14.44
CA LEU A 123 10.09 -22.94 -14.21
C LEU A 123 9.17 -22.63 -13.03
N ILE A 124 8.05 -23.34 -12.89
CA ILE A 124 7.11 -23.11 -11.78
C ILE A 124 7.71 -23.58 -10.46
N THR A 125 8.42 -24.71 -10.44
CA THR A 125 9.10 -25.16 -9.22
C THR A 125 10.23 -24.23 -8.81
N PHE A 126 10.98 -23.68 -9.77
CA PHE A 126 11.95 -22.62 -9.53
C PHE A 126 11.29 -21.35 -8.98
N ALA A 127 10.22 -20.87 -9.60
CA ALA A 127 9.48 -19.68 -9.14
C ALA A 127 8.94 -19.85 -7.71
N ALA A 128 8.35 -21.02 -7.41
CA ALA A 128 7.85 -21.36 -6.08
C ALA A 128 8.98 -21.48 -5.06
N GLY A 129 10.11 -22.12 -5.42
CA GLY A 129 11.27 -22.24 -4.53
C GLY A 129 11.92 -20.90 -4.24
N PHE A 130 12.20 -20.10 -5.27
CA PHE A 130 12.84 -18.80 -5.15
C PHE A 130 12.03 -17.84 -4.28
N THR A 131 10.73 -17.75 -4.52
CA THR A 131 9.83 -16.87 -3.74
C THR A 131 9.75 -17.32 -2.29
N GLN A 132 9.73 -18.62 -2.02
CA GLN A 132 9.65 -19.14 -0.66
C GLN A 132 10.95 -18.97 0.14
N ILE A 133 12.11 -19.10 -0.52
CA ILE A 133 13.43 -18.94 0.11
C ILE A 133 13.70 -17.46 0.39
N LEU A 134 13.44 -16.58 -0.58
CA LEU A 134 13.80 -15.16 -0.48
C LEU A 134 12.78 -14.35 0.33
N ALA A 135 11.49 -14.48 0.00
CA ALA A 135 10.43 -13.71 0.66
C ALA A 135 9.04 -14.37 0.48
N PRO A 136 8.55 -15.17 1.45
CA PRO A 136 7.27 -15.88 1.31
C PRO A 136 6.05 -14.96 1.14
N GLN A 137 6.18 -13.68 1.53
CA GLN A 137 5.15 -12.66 1.36
C GLN A 137 4.94 -12.25 -0.12
N ALA A 138 5.86 -12.62 -1.03
CA ALA A 138 5.72 -12.35 -2.45
C ALA A 138 4.64 -13.21 -3.15
N VAL A 139 4.19 -14.30 -2.50
CA VAL A 139 3.25 -15.28 -3.07
C VAL A 139 1.86 -14.69 -3.30
N GLY A 140 1.28 -14.98 -4.47
CA GLY A 140 -0.06 -14.55 -4.87
C GLY A 140 -0.11 -13.14 -5.47
N SER A 141 -1.33 -12.61 -5.59
CA SER A 141 -1.60 -11.35 -6.29
C SER A 141 -0.97 -10.13 -5.60
N GLY A 142 -1.25 -9.86 -4.31
CA GLY A 142 -0.82 -8.63 -3.64
C GLY A 142 -1.87 -7.51 -3.64
N ILE A 143 -2.89 -7.57 -4.51
CA ILE A 143 -4.04 -6.64 -4.46
C ILE A 143 -4.79 -6.73 -3.12
N PRO A 144 -5.13 -7.93 -2.59
CA PRO A 144 -5.77 -8.07 -1.26
C PRO A 144 -5.01 -7.35 -0.14
N GLU A 145 -3.68 -7.46 -0.16
CA GLU A 145 -2.79 -6.85 0.82
C GLU A 145 -2.74 -5.33 0.63
N MET A 146 -2.64 -4.84 -0.61
CA MET A 146 -2.68 -3.41 -0.89
C MET A 146 -4.01 -2.77 -0.49
N LYS A 147 -5.15 -3.43 -0.77
CA LYS A 147 -6.48 -3.01 -0.30
C LYS A 147 -6.54 -2.90 1.24
N THR A 148 -5.83 -3.79 1.93
CA THR A 148 -5.75 -3.78 3.40
C THR A 148 -4.86 -2.63 3.90
N ILE A 149 -3.74 -2.34 3.19
CA ILE A 149 -2.83 -1.23 3.50
C ILE A 149 -3.49 0.13 3.27
N LEU A 150 -4.17 0.34 2.15
CA LEU A 150 -4.84 1.61 1.84
C LEU A 150 -6.02 1.91 2.78
N ARG A 151 -6.58 0.89 3.44
CA ARG A 151 -7.56 1.05 4.55
C ARG A 151 -6.90 1.29 5.92
N GLY A 152 -5.60 1.59 5.97
CA GLY A 152 -4.88 1.95 7.18
C GLY A 152 -4.33 0.77 7.99
N VAL A 153 -4.10 -0.40 7.40
CA VAL A 153 -3.35 -1.49 8.06
C VAL A 153 -1.90 -1.47 7.57
N VAL A 154 -0.97 -1.07 8.41
CA VAL A 154 0.45 -1.07 8.02
C VAL A 154 1.04 -2.49 8.06
N LEU A 155 1.24 -3.10 6.88
CA LEU A 155 1.93 -4.38 6.71
C LEU A 155 3.41 -4.15 6.33
N LYS A 156 4.25 -3.77 7.30
CA LYS A 156 5.64 -3.33 7.06
C LYS A 156 6.53 -4.35 6.31
N GLU A 157 6.29 -5.64 6.48
CA GLU A 157 7.09 -6.70 5.85
C GLU A 157 6.79 -6.89 4.34
N TYR A 158 5.65 -6.41 3.87
CA TYR A 158 5.19 -6.58 2.49
C TYR A 158 5.80 -5.57 1.51
N LEU A 159 6.22 -4.40 1.99
CA LEU A 159 6.78 -3.30 1.17
C LEU A 159 8.31 -3.25 1.27
N THR A 160 8.99 -4.36 0.98
CA THR A 160 10.45 -4.49 1.16
C THR A 160 11.20 -4.73 -0.17
N PHE A 161 12.48 -4.38 -0.23
CA PHE A 161 13.28 -4.64 -1.44
C PHE A 161 13.43 -6.15 -1.72
N LYS A 162 13.53 -6.96 -0.67
CA LYS A 162 13.61 -8.43 -0.78
C LYS A 162 12.36 -9.02 -1.45
N THR A 163 11.18 -8.54 -1.06
CA THR A 163 9.90 -8.96 -1.67
C THR A 163 9.78 -8.48 -3.12
N PHE A 164 10.28 -7.28 -3.44
CA PHE A 164 10.34 -6.78 -4.83
C PHE A 164 11.11 -7.74 -5.75
N VAL A 165 12.36 -8.08 -5.40
CA VAL A 165 13.20 -8.98 -6.22
C VAL A 165 12.58 -10.38 -6.33
N ALA A 166 12.10 -10.93 -5.20
CA ALA A 166 11.42 -12.23 -5.18
C ALA A 166 10.21 -12.26 -6.11
N LYS A 167 9.41 -11.20 -6.12
CA LYS A 167 8.16 -11.13 -6.86
C LYS A 167 8.37 -10.93 -8.35
N VAL A 168 9.32 -10.06 -8.76
CA VAL A 168 9.64 -9.86 -10.19
C VAL A 168 10.15 -11.16 -10.81
N ILE A 169 11.20 -11.77 -10.26
CA ILE A 169 11.79 -12.99 -10.81
C ILE A 169 10.80 -14.16 -10.77
N GLY A 170 10.10 -14.34 -9.64
CA GLY A 170 9.08 -15.39 -9.51
C GLY A 170 7.95 -15.24 -10.52
N LEU A 171 7.51 -14.01 -10.80
CA LEU A 171 6.44 -13.74 -11.77
C LEU A 171 6.91 -13.96 -13.21
N THR A 172 8.12 -13.51 -13.56
CA THR A 172 8.74 -13.75 -14.88
C THR A 172 8.80 -15.24 -15.18
N CYS A 173 9.28 -16.06 -14.24
CA CYS A 173 9.34 -17.51 -14.42
C CYS A 173 7.94 -18.15 -14.45
N ALA A 174 6.99 -17.65 -13.65
CA ALA A 174 5.62 -18.18 -13.65
C ALA A 174 4.90 -17.93 -14.98
N LEU A 175 5.05 -16.75 -15.58
CA LEU A 175 4.45 -16.42 -16.88
C LEU A 175 5.24 -17.00 -18.05
N GLY A 176 6.58 -17.04 -17.95
CA GLY A 176 7.45 -17.70 -18.91
C GLY A 176 7.22 -19.21 -19.03
N SER A 177 6.51 -19.83 -18.08
CA SER A 177 6.11 -21.24 -18.14
C SER A 177 4.91 -21.52 -19.07
N GLY A 178 4.19 -20.48 -19.51
CA GLY A 178 2.96 -20.63 -20.31
C GLY A 178 1.72 -21.07 -19.52
N MET A 179 1.82 -21.18 -18.19
CA MET A 179 0.68 -21.48 -17.32
C MET A 179 -0.41 -20.40 -17.43
N PRO A 180 -1.70 -20.76 -17.24
CA PRO A 180 -2.82 -19.82 -17.33
C PRO A 180 -2.86 -18.89 -16.11
N LEU A 181 -1.89 -17.98 -16.00
CA LEU A 181 -1.70 -16.99 -14.94
C LEU A 181 -1.60 -15.59 -15.58
N GLY A 182 -1.65 -14.52 -14.78
CA GLY A 182 -1.47 -13.14 -15.26
C GLY A 182 -0.49 -12.32 -14.42
N LYS A 183 0.08 -11.24 -14.99
CA LYS A 183 0.98 -10.30 -14.28
C LYS A 183 0.28 -9.24 -13.44
N GLU A 184 -0.95 -8.89 -13.81
CA GLU A 184 -1.68 -7.70 -13.35
C GLU A 184 -1.63 -7.48 -11.83
N GLY A 185 -2.15 -8.45 -11.07
CA GLY A 185 -2.21 -8.33 -9.61
C GLY A 185 -0.83 -8.19 -8.95
N PRO A 186 0.11 -9.11 -9.24
CA PRO A 186 1.49 -8.99 -8.77
C PRO A 186 2.17 -7.67 -9.12
N PHE A 187 1.89 -7.12 -10.28
CA PHE A 187 2.52 -5.90 -10.75
C PHE A 187 2.02 -4.65 -10.01
N VAL A 188 0.75 -4.61 -9.58
CA VAL A 188 0.24 -3.58 -8.65
C VAL A 188 1.03 -3.56 -7.35
N HIS A 189 1.36 -4.74 -6.82
CA HIS A 189 2.20 -4.86 -5.63
C HIS A 189 3.65 -4.42 -5.91
N ILE A 190 4.21 -4.78 -7.07
CA ILE A 190 5.53 -4.34 -7.51
C ILE A 190 5.60 -2.81 -7.58
N ALA A 191 4.60 -2.16 -8.17
CA ALA A 191 4.51 -0.71 -8.23
C ALA A 191 4.46 -0.06 -6.84
N SER A 192 3.68 -0.64 -5.93
CA SER A 192 3.59 -0.17 -4.53
C SER A 192 4.92 -0.33 -3.79
N MET A 193 5.64 -1.43 -4.02
CA MET A 193 7.00 -1.63 -3.47
C MET A 193 7.99 -0.61 -4.06
N CYS A 194 7.95 -0.35 -5.36
CA CYS A 194 8.76 0.68 -6.01
C CYS A 194 8.50 2.06 -5.42
N ALA A 195 7.24 2.44 -5.21
CA ALA A 195 6.88 3.71 -4.58
C ALA A 195 7.38 3.81 -3.14
N ALA A 196 7.25 2.74 -2.34
CA ALA A 196 7.76 2.72 -0.97
C ALA A 196 9.29 2.82 -0.90
N LEU A 197 9.99 2.12 -1.78
CA LEU A 197 11.46 2.17 -1.89
C LEU A 197 11.93 3.53 -2.40
N LEU A 198 11.23 4.10 -3.38
CA LEU A 198 11.54 5.41 -3.92
C LEU A 198 11.31 6.51 -2.88
N SER A 199 10.26 6.40 -2.07
CA SER A 199 9.98 7.33 -0.98
C SER A 199 11.10 7.30 0.07
N ARG A 200 11.61 6.11 0.44
CA ARG A 200 12.77 5.96 1.33
C ARG A 200 14.07 6.48 0.71
N PHE A 201 14.24 6.32 -0.60
CA PHE A 201 15.41 6.84 -1.29
C PHE A 201 15.40 8.37 -1.34
N LEU A 202 14.25 8.99 -1.62
CA LEU A 202 14.10 10.43 -1.67
C LEU A 202 14.10 11.09 -0.28
N SER A 203 13.68 10.38 0.76
CA SER A 203 13.79 10.88 2.14
C SER A 203 15.24 11.13 2.56
N LEU A 204 16.23 10.45 1.95
CA LEU A 204 17.66 10.73 2.16
C LEU A 204 18.07 12.11 1.59
N PHE A 205 17.31 12.65 0.64
CA PHE A 205 17.57 13.93 -0.02
C PHE A 205 16.64 15.06 0.45
N GLY A 206 15.61 14.77 1.26
CA GLY A 206 14.68 15.74 1.82
C GLY A 206 13.69 15.13 2.82
N GLY A 207 13.57 15.70 4.03
CA GLY A 207 12.76 15.17 5.13
C GLY A 207 11.24 15.26 4.96
N ILE A 208 10.73 15.80 3.84
CA ILE A 208 9.28 16.03 3.62
C ILE A 208 8.54 14.71 3.28
N TYR A 209 9.28 13.62 2.98
CA TYR A 209 8.72 12.31 2.63
C TYR A 209 8.42 11.40 3.84
N GLU A 210 8.61 11.85 5.08
CA GLU A 210 8.33 11.05 6.29
C GLU A 210 6.85 10.99 6.68
N ASN A 211 5.98 11.82 6.09
CA ASN A 211 4.57 11.89 6.47
C ASN A 211 3.79 10.62 6.04
N GLU A 212 3.19 9.92 7.01
CA GLU A 212 2.45 8.68 6.82
C GLU A 212 1.24 8.86 5.89
N ALA A 213 0.53 9.98 5.98
CA ALA A 213 -0.61 10.28 5.10
C ALA A 213 -0.16 10.44 3.63
N ARG A 214 0.93 11.16 3.38
CA ARG A 214 1.50 11.33 2.04
C ARG A 214 1.99 10.00 1.47
N ASN A 215 2.56 9.13 2.28
CA ASN A 215 3.00 7.80 1.85
C ASN A 215 1.81 6.95 1.38
N ILE A 216 0.66 6.99 2.07
CA ILE A 216 -0.56 6.31 1.63
C ILE A 216 -1.08 6.88 0.30
N GLU A 217 -1.07 8.21 0.13
CA GLU A 217 -1.43 8.85 -1.13
C GLU A 217 -0.51 8.43 -2.29
N MET A 218 0.81 8.31 -2.04
CA MET A 218 1.78 7.84 -3.04
C MET A 218 1.59 6.36 -3.38
N LEU A 219 1.27 5.51 -2.38
CA LEU A 219 0.93 4.10 -2.62
C LEU A 219 -0.34 3.94 -3.45
N ALA A 220 -1.33 4.80 -3.24
CA ALA A 220 -2.56 4.82 -4.04
C ALA A 220 -2.27 5.18 -5.51
N ALA A 221 -1.41 6.19 -5.75
CA ALA A 221 -0.94 6.51 -7.10
C ALA A 221 -0.15 5.36 -7.72
N ALA A 222 0.70 4.69 -6.93
CA ALA A 222 1.48 3.55 -7.39
C ALA A 222 0.62 2.35 -7.81
N CYS A 223 -0.49 2.09 -7.11
CA CYS A 223 -1.44 1.07 -7.52
C CYS A 223 -2.01 1.37 -8.91
N ALA A 224 -2.39 2.62 -9.17
CA ALA A 224 -2.88 3.07 -10.48
C ALA A 224 -1.82 2.93 -11.58
N VAL A 225 -0.56 3.31 -11.30
CA VAL A 225 0.57 3.13 -12.23
C VAL A 225 0.79 1.66 -12.54
N GLY A 226 0.72 0.77 -11.56
CA GLY A 226 0.90 -0.66 -11.76
C GLY A 226 -0.10 -1.25 -12.75
N VAL A 227 -1.40 -0.94 -12.57
CA VAL A 227 -2.45 -1.40 -13.48
C VAL A 227 -2.31 -0.74 -14.86
N GLY A 228 -2.15 0.59 -14.90
CA GLY A 228 -2.05 1.35 -16.15
C GLY A 228 -0.84 0.97 -17.00
N CYS A 229 0.29 0.65 -16.37
CA CYS A 229 1.50 0.19 -17.04
C CYS A 229 1.33 -1.23 -17.61
N CYS A 230 0.71 -2.17 -16.88
CA CYS A 230 0.57 -3.54 -17.36
C CYS A 230 -0.29 -3.67 -18.61
N PHE A 231 -1.40 -2.95 -18.66
CA PHE A 231 -2.29 -2.94 -19.81
C PHE A 231 -1.90 -1.89 -20.85
N ALA A 232 -0.92 -1.03 -20.55
CA ALA A 232 -0.68 0.21 -21.30
C ALA A 232 -1.97 1.02 -21.52
N ALA A 233 -2.84 1.02 -20.49
CA ALA A 233 -4.18 1.61 -20.49
C ALA A 233 -4.34 2.54 -19.27
N PRO A 234 -3.85 3.80 -19.35
CA PRO A 234 -3.83 4.70 -18.21
C PRO A 234 -5.23 5.07 -17.65
N ILE A 235 -6.26 5.27 -18.47
CA ILE A 235 -7.57 5.73 -17.95
C ILE A 235 -8.25 4.57 -17.20
N GLY A 236 -8.38 3.41 -17.87
CA GLY A 236 -8.94 2.20 -17.32
C GLY A 236 -8.15 1.68 -16.12
N GLY A 237 -6.82 1.78 -16.15
CA GLY A 237 -5.96 1.33 -15.05
C GLY A 237 -6.15 2.14 -13.77
N VAL A 238 -6.29 3.47 -13.87
CA VAL A 238 -6.56 4.33 -12.71
C VAL A 238 -7.95 4.07 -12.15
N LEU A 239 -8.97 3.97 -13.00
CA LEU A 239 -10.34 3.65 -12.59
C LEU A 239 -10.41 2.27 -11.90
N PHE A 240 -9.72 1.27 -12.45
CA PHE A 240 -9.65 -0.07 -11.86
C PHE A 240 -8.95 -0.06 -10.51
N SER A 241 -7.84 0.69 -10.38
CA SER A 241 -7.20 0.86 -9.09
C SER A 241 -8.15 1.49 -8.08
N ILE A 242 -8.93 2.50 -8.46
CA ILE A 242 -9.89 3.15 -7.56
C ILE A 242 -10.97 2.17 -7.10
N GLU A 243 -11.62 1.47 -8.04
CA GLU A 243 -12.72 0.55 -7.73
C GLU A 243 -12.29 -0.62 -6.85
N VAL A 244 -11.06 -1.15 -7.04
CA VAL A 244 -10.61 -2.35 -6.32
C VAL A 244 -9.95 -2.04 -4.98
N THR A 245 -9.22 -0.92 -4.87
CA THR A 245 -8.29 -0.71 -3.76
C THR A 245 -8.82 0.19 -2.64
N SER A 246 -9.72 1.13 -2.93
CA SER A 246 -10.19 2.12 -1.95
C SER A 246 -11.69 2.40 -2.06
N THR A 247 -12.33 2.66 -0.93
CA THR A 247 -13.76 3.04 -0.85
C THR A 247 -13.95 4.55 -0.99
N PHE A 248 -12.98 5.29 -0.47
CA PHE A 248 -12.89 6.74 -0.56
C PHE A 248 -11.57 7.07 -1.23
N PHE A 249 -11.65 7.93 -2.25
CA PHE A 249 -10.49 8.28 -3.05
C PHE A 249 -10.48 9.78 -3.29
N ALA A 250 -9.43 10.45 -2.82
CA ALA A 250 -9.28 11.87 -3.05
C ALA A 250 -9.03 12.13 -4.55
N VAL A 251 -9.73 13.11 -5.13
CA VAL A 251 -9.57 13.51 -6.54
C VAL A 251 -8.12 13.93 -6.86
N ARG A 252 -7.40 14.47 -5.88
CA ARG A 252 -5.96 14.75 -6.02
C ARG A 252 -5.14 13.48 -6.31
N ASN A 253 -5.46 12.36 -5.66
CA ASN A 253 -4.79 11.09 -5.89
C ASN A 253 -5.14 10.52 -7.27
N TYR A 254 -6.31 10.85 -7.80
CA TYR A 254 -6.71 10.49 -9.17
C TYR A 254 -5.80 11.18 -10.18
N TRP A 255 -5.62 12.49 -10.08
CA TRP A 255 -4.74 13.22 -10.99
C TRP A 255 -3.28 12.76 -10.89
N ARG A 256 -2.79 12.51 -9.68
CA ARG A 256 -1.43 11.97 -9.47
C ARG A 256 -1.25 10.60 -10.10
N GLY A 257 -2.18 9.68 -9.84
CA GLY A 257 -2.17 8.33 -10.43
C GLY A 257 -2.30 8.37 -11.95
N PHE A 258 -3.21 9.20 -12.47
CA PHE A 258 -3.44 9.38 -13.90
C PHE A 258 -2.20 9.89 -14.63
N PHE A 259 -1.58 10.95 -14.12
CA PHE A 259 -0.35 11.49 -14.70
C PHE A 259 0.80 10.48 -14.68
N ALA A 260 1.00 9.78 -13.57
CA ALA A 260 2.06 8.79 -13.49
C ALA A 260 1.79 7.57 -14.40
N ALA A 261 0.53 7.14 -14.52
CA ALA A 261 0.13 6.03 -15.37
C ALA A 261 0.25 6.38 -16.86
N THR A 262 -0.14 7.59 -17.28
CA THR A 262 0.03 8.04 -18.68
C THR A 262 1.50 8.14 -19.03
N PHE A 263 2.33 8.70 -18.15
CA PHE A 263 3.77 8.76 -18.36
C PHE A 263 4.38 7.35 -18.47
N SER A 264 3.97 6.42 -17.60
CA SER A 264 4.44 5.02 -17.65
C SER A 264 4.01 4.31 -18.94
N ALA A 265 2.74 4.44 -19.34
CA ALA A 265 2.23 3.85 -20.58
C ALA A 265 2.92 4.44 -21.83
N PHE A 266 3.17 5.75 -21.83
CA PHE A 266 3.91 6.43 -22.90
C PHE A 266 5.33 5.86 -23.04
N ILE A 267 6.09 5.80 -21.95
CA ILE A 267 7.45 5.23 -21.97
C ILE A 267 7.45 3.77 -22.40
N PHE A 268 6.51 2.97 -21.90
CA PHE A 268 6.39 1.56 -22.29
C PHE A 268 6.18 1.39 -23.81
N ARG A 269 5.32 2.20 -24.42
CA ARG A 269 5.08 2.18 -25.88
C ARG A 269 6.29 2.68 -26.68
N VAL A 270 6.94 3.74 -26.22
CA VAL A 270 8.14 4.28 -26.89
C VAL A 270 9.27 3.26 -26.87
N LEU A 271 9.48 2.55 -25.76
CA LEU A 271 10.48 1.48 -25.67
C LEU A 271 10.21 0.32 -26.64
N ALA A 272 8.95 -0.05 -26.83
CA ALA A 272 8.57 -1.08 -27.81
C ALA A 272 8.91 -0.67 -29.26
N VAL A 273 8.67 0.60 -29.61
CA VAL A 273 9.05 1.14 -30.92
C VAL A 273 10.57 1.20 -31.08
N TRP A 274 11.30 1.60 -30.02
CA TRP A 274 12.76 1.68 -30.06
C TRP A 274 13.43 0.32 -30.25
N ASN A 275 12.84 -0.73 -29.66
CA ASN A 275 13.28 -2.11 -29.80
C ASN A 275 12.84 -2.75 -31.13
N LYS A 276 12.14 -2.00 -32.00
CA LYS A 276 11.57 -2.47 -33.27
C LYS A 276 10.56 -3.63 -33.11
N ASP A 277 9.94 -3.75 -31.94
CA ASP A 277 8.88 -4.73 -31.70
C ASP A 277 7.55 -4.29 -32.34
N GLU A 278 7.33 -2.98 -32.47
CA GLU A 278 6.18 -2.37 -33.15
C GLU A 278 6.64 -1.22 -34.07
N GLU A 279 6.02 -1.08 -35.25
CA GLU A 279 6.35 0.00 -36.20
C GLU A 279 5.90 1.39 -35.73
N THR A 280 4.82 1.44 -34.93
CA THR A 280 4.21 2.68 -34.42
C THR A 280 3.59 2.44 -33.04
N ILE A 281 3.29 3.52 -32.31
CA ILE A 281 2.59 3.45 -31.02
C ILE A 281 1.15 2.97 -31.27
N THR A 282 0.92 1.66 -31.17
CA THR A 282 -0.41 1.07 -31.36
C THR A 282 -0.98 0.53 -30.06
N ALA A 283 -2.27 0.14 -30.05
CA ALA A 283 -2.87 -0.55 -28.91
C ALA A 283 -2.35 -1.99 -28.82
N LEU A 284 -2.40 -2.62 -27.63
CA LEU A 284 -1.72 -3.90 -27.37
C LEU A 284 -2.39 -5.07 -28.12
N PHE A 285 -3.70 -4.97 -28.29
CA PHE A 285 -4.54 -5.93 -29.01
C PHE A 285 -5.37 -5.21 -30.07
N LYS A 286 -4.71 -4.48 -30.96
CA LYS A 286 -5.37 -3.64 -31.98
C LYS A 286 -6.39 -4.43 -32.78
N THR A 287 -7.66 -4.06 -32.67
CA THR A 287 -8.74 -4.60 -33.49
C THR A 287 -9.05 -3.67 -34.66
N ARG A 288 -9.62 -4.22 -35.73
CA ARG A 288 -10.08 -3.46 -36.90
C ARG A 288 -11.54 -3.81 -37.20
N PHE A 289 -12.42 -3.46 -36.27
CA PHE A 289 -13.86 -3.53 -36.48
C PHE A 289 -14.35 -2.35 -37.33
N ARG A 290 -15.46 -2.57 -38.05
CA ARG A 290 -16.17 -1.54 -38.80
C ARG A 290 -16.65 -0.41 -37.85
N LEU A 291 -16.49 0.84 -38.30
CA LEU A 291 -16.83 2.03 -37.50
C LEU A 291 -18.22 2.59 -37.81
N ASP A 292 -18.65 2.53 -39.07
CA ASP A 292 -19.87 3.21 -39.51
C ASP A 292 -21.15 2.56 -38.96
N PHE A 293 -21.15 1.23 -38.80
CA PHE A 293 -22.24 0.43 -38.21
C PHE A 293 -21.67 -0.75 -37.41
N PRO A 294 -21.21 -0.55 -36.16
CA PRO A 294 -20.52 -1.59 -35.41
C PRO A 294 -21.44 -2.77 -35.05
N PHE A 295 -22.64 -2.48 -34.56
CA PHE A 295 -23.65 -3.46 -34.17
C PHE A 295 -25.06 -2.93 -34.47
N ASP A 296 -25.99 -3.83 -34.75
CA ASP A 296 -27.41 -3.50 -34.87
C ASP A 296 -28.10 -3.48 -33.49
N LEU A 297 -29.16 -2.66 -33.34
CA LEU A 297 -29.95 -2.62 -32.10
C LEU A 297 -30.57 -3.99 -31.75
N GLN A 298 -30.83 -4.81 -32.77
CA GLN A 298 -31.34 -6.18 -32.59
C GLN A 298 -30.32 -7.13 -31.94
N GLU A 299 -29.03 -6.78 -31.92
CA GLU A 299 -27.97 -7.54 -31.25
C GLU A 299 -27.90 -7.26 -29.74
N LEU A 300 -28.51 -6.17 -29.26
CA LEU A 300 -28.47 -5.77 -27.84
C LEU A 300 -28.97 -6.85 -26.87
N PRO A 301 -30.07 -7.59 -27.14
CA PRO A 301 -30.49 -8.70 -26.30
C PRO A 301 -29.43 -9.80 -26.19
N ALA A 302 -28.70 -10.10 -27.27
CA ALA A 302 -27.63 -11.10 -27.25
C ALA A 302 -26.46 -10.63 -26.36
N PHE A 303 -26.07 -9.36 -26.43
CA PHE A 303 -25.07 -8.77 -25.55
C PHE A 303 -25.51 -8.77 -24.08
N ALA A 304 -26.79 -8.51 -23.79
CA ALA A 304 -27.34 -8.59 -22.45
C ALA A 304 -27.28 -10.03 -21.89
N VAL A 305 -27.59 -11.03 -22.71
CA VAL A 305 -27.46 -12.45 -22.34
C VAL A 305 -26.00 -12.82 -22.05
N ILE A 306 -25.04 -12.33 -22.84
CA ILE A 306 -23.61 -12.49 -22.55
C ILE A 306 -23.28 -11.92 -21.18
N GLY A 307 -23.76 -10.72 -20.85
CA GLY A 307 -23.56 -10.10 -19.56
C GLY A 307 -24.09 -10.96 -18.41
N ILE A 308 -25.35 -11.38 -18.47
CA ILE A 308 -25.99 -12.19 -17.42
C ILE A 308 -25.27 -13.53 -17.25
N ALA A 309 -25.01 -14.26 -18.35
CA ALA A 309 -24.30 -15.54 -18.32
C ALA A 309 -22.86 -15.39 -17.79
N SER A 310 -22.16 -14.32 -18.18
CA SER A 310 -20.83 -14.00 -17.66
C SER A 310 -20.85 -13.65 -16.17
N GLY A 311 -21.93 -13.01 -15.68
CA GLY A 311 -22.14 -12.77 -14.26
C GLY A 311 -22.26 -14.06 -13.45
N PHE A 312 -23.06 -15.03 -13.91
CA PHE A 312 -23.14 -16.37 -13.31
C PHE A 312 -21.81 -17.12 -13.41
N GLY A 313 -21.13 -17.05 -14.56
CA GLY A 313 -19.81 -17.63 -14.77
C GLY A 313 -18.75 -17.05 -13.82
N GLY A 314 -18.76 -15.74 -13.61
CA GLY A 314 -17.85 -15.05 -12.69
C GLY A 314 -18.11 -15.44 -11.24
N ALA A 315 -19.37 -15.48 -10.80
CA ALA A 315 -19.75 -15.96 -9.49
C ALA A 315 -19.31 -17.42 -9.27
N LEU A 316 -19.55 -18.30 -10.25
CA LEU A 316 -19.13 -19.69 -10.21
C LEU A 316 -17.60 -19.81 -10.10
N PHE A 317 -16.85 -18.98 -10.84
CA PHE A 317 -15.39 -18.98 -10.82
C PHE A 317 -14.85 -18.62 -9.43
N VAL A 318 -15.38 -17.56 -8.83
CA VAL A 318 -14.98 -17.14 -7.47
C VAL A 318 -15.36 -18.18 -6.43
N TYR A 319 -16.56 -18.78 -6.55
CA TYR A 319 -16.99 -19.86 -5.67
C TYR A 319 -16.06 -21.07 -5.76
N LEU A 320 -15.72 -21.51 -6.99
CA LEU A 320 -14.84 -22.64 -7.24
C LEU A 320 -13.43 -22.37 -6.71
N ASN A 321 -12.84 -21.22 -7.03
CA ASN A 321 -11.52 -20.84 -6.54
C ASN A 321 -11.48 -20.85 -4.99
N ARG A 322 -12.47 -20.26 -4.34
CA ARG A 322 -12.61 -20.27 -2.87
C ARG A 322 -12.73 -21.68 -2.32
N LYS A 323 -13.55 -22.55 -2.93
CA LYS A 323 -13.74 -23.94 -2.49
C LYS A 323 -12.47 -24.75 -2.65
N ILE A 324 -11.73 -24.63 -3.75
CA ILE A 324 -10.45 -25.32 -3.95
C ILE A 324 -9.46 -24.91 -2.85
N VAL A 325 -9.29 -23.61 -2.61
CA VAL A 325 -8.36 -23.12 -1.58
C VAL A 325 -8.78 -23.57 -0.18
N GLN A 326 -10.07 -23.55 0.15
CA GLN A 326 -10.58 -24.04 1.43
C GLN A 326 -10.39 -25.55 1.58
N PHE A 327 -10.64 -26.33 0.53
CA PHE A 327 -10.46 -27.77 0.52
C PHE A 327 -9.01 -28.15 0.81
N MET A 328 -8.05 -27.51 0.12
CA MET A 328 -6.63 -27.70 0.34
C MET A 328 -6.20 -27.38 1.78
N ARG A 329 -6.78 -26.33 2.39
CA ARG A 329 -6.48 -25.95 3.77
C ARG A 329 -7.15 -26.83 4.82
N ARG A 330 -8.35 -27.37 4.53
CA ARG A 330 -9.13 -28.21 5.45
C ARG A 330 -8.56 -29.62 5.61
N GLN A 331 -8.06 -30.22 4.53
CA GLN A 331 -7.49 -31.55 4.58
C GLN A 331 -6.13 -31.56 5.28
N LYS A 332 -6.10 -32.02 6.54
CA LYS A 332 -4.88 -32.08 7.37
C LYS A 332 -3.77 -32.93 6.75
N THR A 333 -4.11 -33.96 6.00
CA THR A 333 -3.17 -34.83 5.28
C THR A 333 -2.47 -34.09 4.16
N ILE A 334 -3.25 -33.43 3.27
CA ILE A 334 -2.70 -32.58 2.21
C ILE A 334 -1.89 -31.43 2.82
N ASN A 335 -2.39 -30.75 3.83
CA ASN A 335 -1.66 -29.65 4.45
C ASN A 335 -0.33 -30.13 5.09
N ARG A 336 -0.33 -31.26 5.81
CA ARG A 336 0.89 -31.86 6.37
C ARG A 336 1.87 -32.29 5.26
N PHE A 337 1.36 -32.81 4.16
CA PHE A 337 2.15 -33.17 2.99
C PHE A 337 2.74 -31.95 2.28
N LEU A 338 1.95 -30.89 2.09
CA LEU A 338 2.36 -29.59 1.54
C LEU A 338 3.44 -28.94 2.40
N MET A 339 3.36 -29.04 3.73
CA MET A 339 4.39 -28.52 4.62
C MET A 339 5.70 -29.33 4.55
N LYS A 340 5.63 -30.65 4.31
CA LYS A 340 6.82 -31.52 4.20
C LYS A 340 7.48 -31.47 2.81
N LYS A 341 6.69 -31.35 1.74
CA LYS A 341 7.15 -31.27 0.34
C LYS A 341 6.50 -30.09 -0.38
N ARG A 342 6.87 -28.87 0.02
CA ARG A 342 6.24 -27.63 -0.43
C ARG A 342 6.33 -27.35 -1.94
N LEU A 343 7.39 -27.85 -2.59
CA LEU A 343 7.60 -27.70 -4.04
C LEU A 343 6.86 -28.77 -4.87
N LEU A 344 6.41 -29.86 -4.25
CA LEU A 344 5.79 -30.95 -4.98
C LEU A 344 4.39 -30.60 -5.48
N PHE A 345 3.63 -29.79 -4.73
CA PHE A 345 2.30 -29.38 -5.17
C PHE A 345 2.30 -28.47 -6.40
N PRO A 346 3.10 -27.38 -6.46
CA PRO A 346 3.29 -26.63 -7.69
C PRO A 346 3.70 -27.52 -8.87
N ALA A 347 4.61 -28.46 -8.64
CA ALA A 347 5.07 -29.41 -9.66
C ALA A 347 3.93 -30.28 -10.19
N LEU A 348 3.14 -30.91 -9.30
CA LEU A 348 2.05 -31.80 -9.68
C LEU A 348 0.91 -31.09 -10.41
N VAL A 349 0.53 -29.89 -9.95
CA VAL A 349 -0.50 -29.10 -10.64
C VAL A 349 -0.03 -28.67 -12.02
N THR A 350 1.22 -28.24 -12.14
CA THR A 350 1.82 -27.86 -13.43
C THR A 350 1.93 -29.05 -14.35
N LEU A 351 2.40 -30.20 -13.85
CA LEU A 351 2.44 -31.46 -14.58
C LEU A 351 1.06 -31.80 -15.16
N LEU A 352 0.02 -31.78 -14.32
CA LEU A 352 -1.36 -32.07 -14.75
C LEU A 352 -1.83 -31.10 -15.84
N ILE A 353 -1.62 -29.79 -15.65
CA ILE A 353 -2.04 -28.77 -16.61
C ILE A 353 -1.27 -28.92 -17.92
N SER A 354 0.06 -29.07 -17.88
CA SER A 354 0.90 -29.24 -19.06
C SER A 354 0.61 -30.52 -19.83
N THR A 355 0.31 -31.63 -19.15
CA THR A 355 -0.12 -32.87 -19.81
C THR A 355 -1.44 -32.68 -20.57
N LEU A 356 -2.39 -31.95 -19.99
CA LEU A 356 -3.68 -31.69 -20.64
C LEU A 356 -3.58 -30.67 -21.77
N THR A 357 -2.65 -29.72 -21.71
CA THR A 357 -2.42 -28.75 -22.80
C THR A 357 -1.52 -29.28 -23.91
N PHE A 358 -0.97 -30.49 -23.79
CA PHE A 358 -0.05 -31.05 -24.77
C PHE A 358 -0.68 -31.05 -26.19
N PRO A 359 -0.09 -30.35 -27.17
CA PRO A 359 -0.76 -30.07 -28.44
C PRO A 359 -1.13 -31.32 -29.25
N PRO A 360 -0.28 -32.35 -29.40
CA PRO A 360 -0.67 -33.60 -30.08
C PRO A 360 -1.65 -34.49 -29.30
N GLY A 361 -1.85 -34.22 -28.00
CA GLY A 361 -2.77 -34.97 -27.15
C GLY A 361 -4.14 -34.30 -27.06
N PHE A 362 -4.58 -33.99 -25.84
CA PHE A 362 -5.85 -33.30 -25.62
C PHE A 362 -5.81 -31.82 -26.06
N GLY A 363 -4.60 -31.24 -26.19
CA GLY A 363 -4.40 -29.87 -26.66
C GLY A 363 -4.95 -29.57 -28.06
N GLN A 364 -5.14 -30.59 -28.91
CA GLN A 364 -5.74 -30.47 -30.25
C GLN A 364 -7.16 -29.87 -30.20
N PHE A 365 -7.91 -30.13 -29.13
CA PHE A 365 -9.29 -29.67 -28.97
C PHE A 365 -9.41 -28.31 -28.30
N MET A 366 -8.31 -27.76 -27.77
CA MET A 366 -8.30 -26.49 -27.03
C MET A 366 -7.23 -25.50 -27.52
N ALA A 367 -6.75 -25.64 -28.77
CA ALA A 367 -5.70 -24.80 -29.33
C ALA A 367 -4.47 -24.67 -28.38
N GLY A 368 -4.03 -25.79 -27.80
CA GLY A 368 -3.05 -25.82 -26.69
C GLY A 368 -1.66 -25.26 -27.03
N GLN A 369 -1.32 -25.14 -28.31
CA GLN A 369 -0.05 -24.59 -28.80
C GLN A 369 0.03 -23.06 -28.69
N LEU A 370 -1.11 -22.37 -28.61
CA LEU A 370 -1.16 -20.91 -28.57
C LEU A 370 -0.72 -20.38 -27.20
N THR A 371 0.06 -19.29 -27.21
CA THR A 371 0.31 -18.54 -25.99
C THR A 371 -0.95 -17.77 -25.58
N GLN A 372 -1.01 -17.26 -24.34
CA GLN A 372 -2.16 -16.46 -23.90
C GLN A 372 -2.37 -15.20 -24.77
N LYS A 373 -1.27 -14.53 -25.18
CA LYS A 373 -1.32 -13.35 -26.05
C LYS A 373 -1.88 -13.74 -27.42
N ASP A 374 -1.33 -14.79 -28.03
CA ASP A 374 -1.75 -15.28 -29.35
C ASP A 374 -3.22 -15.72 -29.35
N THR A 375 -3.63 -16.43 -28.30
CA THR A 375 -5.02 -16.87 -28.08
C THR A 375 -5.97 -15.67 -28.10
N LEU A 376 -5.64 -14.60 -27.37
CA LEU A 376 -6.52 -13.43 -27.29
C LEU A 376 -6.61 -12.68 -28.63
N VAL A 377 -5.47 -12.53 -29.33
CA VAL A 377 -5.44 -11.95 -30.69
C VAL A 377 -6.34 -12.73 -31.64
N THR A 378 -6.29 -14.08 -31.62
CA THR A 378 -7.17 -14.90 -32.46
C THR A 378 -8.65 -14.76 -32.10
N LEU A 379 -8.99 -14.67 -30.82
CA LEU A 379 -10.40 -14.55 -30.40
C LEU A 379 -11.02 -13.21 -30.83
N PHE A 380 -10.22 -12.15 -30.92
CA PHE A 380 -10.63 -10.81 -31.36
C PHE A 380 -10.61 -10.63 -32.89
N ASP A 381 -10.31 -11.68 -33.65
CA ASP A 381 -10.34 -11.65 -35.11
C ASP A 381 -11.72 -11.22 -35.64
N ASN A 382 -11.75 -10.52 -36.77
CA ASN A 382 -13.01 -10.05 -37.36
C ASN A 382 -13.67 -11.11 -38.26
N GLN A 383 -12.93 -12.12 -38.72
CA GLN A 383 -13.44 -13.15 -39.62
C GLN A 383 -14.42 -14.09 -38.92
N THR A 384 -15.42 -14.61 -39.64
CA THR A 384 -16.33 -15.65 -39.11
C THR A 384 -15.73 -17.03 -39.33
N TRP A 385 -15.54 -17.80 -38.26
CA TRP A 385 -14.90 -19.12 -38.35
C TRP A 385 -15.86 -20.21 -38.83
N ALA A 386 -17.17 -20.02 -38.66
CA ALA A 386 -18.19 -21.01 -39.04
C ALA A 386 -18.45 -21.13 -40.56
N LYS A 387 -18.12 -20.13 -41.38
CA LYS A 387 -18.37 -20.19 -42.84
C LYS A 387 -17.22 -20.90 -43.57
N GLN A 388 -17.59 -21.99 -44.25
CA GLN A 388 -16.70 -22.84 -45.03
C GLN A 388 -17.05 -22.66 -46.51
N GLY A 389 -16.25 -21.90 -47.25
CA GLY A 389 -16.38 -21.81 -48.72
C GLY A 389 -16.05 -20.45 -49.33
N LEU A 390 -15.18 -20.51 -50.34
CA LEU A 390 -14.70 -19.45 -51.25
C LEU A 390 -13.57 -18.56 -50.70
N SER A 391 -12.41 -18.74 -51.32
CA SER A 391 -11.09 -18.15 -51.09
C SER A 391 -11.08 -16.63 -51.27
N ASP A 392 -10.25 -15.92 -50.51
CA ASP A 392 -9.07 -15.26 -51.10
C ASP A 392 -8.15 -14.63 -50.03
N GLU A 393 -6.86 -14.97 -50.22
CA GLU A 393 -5.68 -14.11 -50.10
C GLU A 393 -5.10 -13.63 -48.74
N PHE A 394 -3.85 -14.10 -48.55
CA PHE A 394 -2.70 -13.55 -47.82
C PHE A 394 -2.65 -13.58 -46.27
N GLU A 395 -1.77 -14.48 -45.78
CA GLU A 395 -0.76 -14.23 -44.73
C GLU A 395 -1.12 -14.23 -43.22
N TYR A 396 -2.20 -14.90 -42.80
CA TYR A 396 -2.46 -15.17 -41.35
C TYR A 396 -2.86 -16.64 -41.04
N LEU A 397 -2.54 -17.58 -41.95
CA LEU A 397 -3.08 -18.95 -41.93
C LEU A 397 -2.67 -19.81 -40.73
N GLY A 398 -1.45 -19.65 -40.20
CA GLY A 398 -0.89 -20.59 -39.21
C GLY A 398 -1.53 -20.54 -37.81
N ILE A 399 -2.16 -19.42 -37.41
CA ILE A 399 -2.70 -19.25 -36.05
C ILE A 399 -4.19 -19.66 -35.99
N LEU A 400 -4.96 -19.44 -37.07
CA LEU A 400 -6.35 -19.92 -37.16
C LEU A 400 -6.44 -21.45 -37.29
N GLU A 401 -5.42 -22.09 -37.87
CA GLU A 401 -5.34 -23.55 -37.93
C GLU A 401 -5.42 -24.21 -36.54
N ALA A 402 -4.92 -23.54 -35.49
CA ALA A 402 -4.97 -24.07 -34.12
C ALA A 402 -6.40 -24.26 -33.56
N TRP A 403 -7.38 -23.51 -34.08
CA TRP A 403 -8.80 -23.62 -33.69
C TRP A 403 -9.58 -24.61 -34.56
N ARG A 404 -9.00 -25.01 -35.70
CA ARG A 404 -9.61 -25.92 -36.67
C ARG A 404 -9.11 -27.33 -36.44
N HIS A 405 -10.00 -28.20 -35.98
CA HIS A 405 -9.71 -29.62 -35.91
C HIS A 405 -10.31 -30.35 -37.13
N PRO A 406 -9.57 -31.22 -37.84
CA PRO A 406 -10.04 -31.86 -39.09
C PRO A 406 -11.36 -32.64 -38.97
N ARG A 407 -11.72 -33.08 -37.77
CA ARG A 407 -12.92 -33.87 -37.49
C ARG A 407 -13.96 -33.18 -36.58
N SER A 408 -13.69 -31.98 -36.09
CA SER A 408 -14.57 -31.31 -35.12
C SER A 408 -14.90 -29.88 -35.54
N ASN A 409 -16.15 -29.48 -35.29
CA ASN A 409 -16.59 -28.12 -35.51
C ASN A 409 -15.92 -27.17 -34.51
N VAL A 410 -15.73 -25.92 -34.93
CA VAL A 410 -15.14 -24.82 -34.14
C VAL A 410 -15.95 -24.54 -32.87
N PHE A 411 -17.27 -24.73 -32.90
CA PHE A 411 -18.11 -24.62 -31.69
C PHE A 411 -17.70 -25.59 -30.59
N VAL A 412 -17.36 -26.82 -30.95
CA VAL A 412 -16.95 -27.86 -29.98
C VAL A 412 -15.58 -27.52 -29.41
N THR A 413 -14.63 -27.07 -30.24
CA THR A 413 -13.31 -26.67 -29.76
C THR A 413 -13.39 -25.47 -28.81
N LEU A 414 -14.24 -24.47 -29.11
CA LEU A 414 -14.51 -23.34 -28.21
C LEU A 414 -15.15 -23.77 -26.88
N VAL A 415 -16.16 -24.65 -26.89
CA VAL A 415 -16.80 -25.15 -25.65
C VAL A 415 -15.80 -25.93 -24.80
N VAL A 416 -15.03 -26.84 -25.40
CA VAL A 416 -13.99 -27.60 -24.70
C VAL A 416 -12.92 -26.65 -24.14
N PHE A 417 -12.50 -25.65 -24.91
CA PHE A 417 -11.57 -24.61 -24.46
C PHE A 417 -12.09 -23.88 -23.21
N ILE A 418 -13.32 -23.37 -23.26
CA ILE A 418 -13.93 -22.63 -22.14
C ILE A 418 -13.98 -23.50 -20.89
N LEU A 419 -14.52 -24.71 -20.98
CA LEU A 419 -14.67 -25.61 -19.84
C LEU A 419 -13.32 -25.97 -19.23
N MET A 420 -12.35 -26.34 -20.07
CA MET A 420 -11.02 -26.75 -19.60
C MET A 420 -10.24 -25.59 -19.00
N LYS A 421 -10.16 -24.45 -19.69
CA LYS A 421 -9.47 -23.27 -19.17
C LYS A 421 -10.13 -22.73 -17.90
N PHE A 422 -11.45 -22.86 -17.73
CA PHE A 422 -12.16 -22.40 -16.54
C PHE A 422 -11.65 -23.08 -15.25
N TRP A 423 -11.70 -24.40 -15.19
CA TRP A 423 -11.25 -25.11 -13.98
C TRP A 423 -9.72 -25.13 -13.85
N MET A 424 -8.98 -25.20 -14.96
CA MET A 424 -7.50 -25.17 -14.94
C MET A 424 -6.98 -23.83 -14.41
N SER A 425 -7.60 -22.70 -14.79
CA SER A 425 -7.25 -21.37 -14.28
C SER A 425 -7.62 -21.23 -12.80
N ALA A 426 -8.79 -21.75 -12.39
CA ALA A 426 -9.19 -21.78 -11.00
C ALA A 426 -8.21 -22.60 -10.12
N LEU A 427 -7.64 -23.68 -10.66
CA LEU A 427 -6.62 -24.49 -10.00
C LEU A 427 -5.23 -23.82 -10.04
N ALA A 428 -4.80 -23.29 -11.18
CA ALA A 428 -3.49 -22.66 -11.37
C ALA A 428 -3.28 -21.46 -10.43
N THR A 429 -4.34 -20.67 -10.20
CA THR A 429 -4.31 -19.53 -9.26
C THR A 429 -4.15 -19.94 -7.79
N THR A 430 -4.27 -21.23 -7.45
CA THR A 430 -4.02 -21.74 -6.08
C THR A 430 -2.56 -22.10 -5.81
N ILE A 431 -1.73 -22.16 -6.86
CA ILE A 431 -0.31 -22.46 -6.74
C ILE A 431 0.38 -21.35 -5.93
N PRO A 432 1.26 -21.67 -4.97
CA PRO A 432 2.00 -20.69 -4.16
C PRO A 432 3.13 -20.01 -4.94
N VAL A 433 2.78 -19.33 -6.04
CA VAL A 433 3.65 -18.46 -6.86
C VAL A 433 3.02 -17.07 -6.97
N PRO A 434 3.80 -16.01 -7.26
CA PRO A 434 3.24 -14.72 -7.61
C PRO A 434 2.45 -14.85 -8.90
N CYS A 435 1.13 -14.64 -8.82
CA CYS A 435 0.24 -14.72 -9.97
C CYS A 435 -1.00 -13.83 -9.79
N GLY A 436 -1.52 -13.36 -10.91
CA GLY A 436 -2.81 -12.70 -11.04
C GLY A 436 -3.82 -13.61 -11.76
N ALA A 437 -5.11 -13.37 -11.51
CA ALA A 437 -6.21 -14.13 -12.11
C ALA A 437 -6.96 -13.36 -13.22
N PHE A 438 -6.64 -12.08 -13.44
CA PHE A 438 -7.36 -11.23 -14.38
C PHE A 438 -7.25 -11.75 -15.83
N MET A 439 -6.04 -11.92 -16.36
CA MET A 439 -5.83 -12.33 -17.76
C MET A 439 -6.45 -13.70 -18.10
N PRO A 440 -6.34 -14.76 -17.28
CA PRO A 440 -7.01 -16.03 -17.56
C PRO A 440 -8.54 -15.89 -17.66
N VAL A 441 -9.16 -15.15 -16.74
CA VAL A 441 -10.60 -14.87 -16.76
C VAL A 441 -10.98 -14.04 -17.98
N PHE A 442 -10.14 -13.08 -18.35
CA PHE A 442 -10.30 -12.26 -19.55
C PHE A 442 -10.34 -13.12 -20.82
N VAL A 443 -9.40 -14.06 -20.97
CA VAL A 443 -9.35 -14.99 -22.11
C VAL A 443 -10.55 -15.94 -22.14
N ILE A 444 -10.99 -16.46 -20.98
CA ILE A 444 -12.18 -17.30 -20.90
C ILE A 444 -13.43 -16.51 -21.33
N GLY A 445 -13.54 -15.25 -20.90
CA GLY A 445 -14.62 -14.36 -21.30
C GLY A 445 -14.61 -14.05 -22.78
N ALA A 446 -13.42 -13.82 -23.35
CA ALA A 446 -13.24 -13.63 -24.79
C ALA A 446 -13.72 -14.86 -25.58
N ALA A 447 -13.37 -16.07 -25.13
CA ALA A 447 -13.80 -17.31 -25.76
C ALA A 447 -15.32 -17.52 -25.65
N PHE A 448 -15.93 -17.21 -24.49
CA PHE A 448 -17.38 -17.28 -24.32
C PHE A 448 -18.12 -16.27 -25.21
N GLY A 449 -17.65 -15.03 -25.27
CA GLY A 449 -18.19 -14.02 -26.18
C GLY A 449 -18.04 -14.45 -27.64
N ARG A 450 -16.89 -14.99 -28.02
CA ARG A 450 -16.64 -15.51 -29.37
C ARG A 450 -17.60 -16.63 -29.74
N LEU A 451 -17.83 -17.58 -28.82
CA LEU A 451 -18.78 -18.68 -29.01
C LEU A 451 -20.20 -18.17 -29.31
N VAL A 452 -20.67 -17.17 -28.56
CA VAL A 452 -21.97 -16.55 -28.80
C VAL A 452 -21.99 -15.78 -30.13
N GLY A 453 -20.92 -15.06 -30.47
CA GLY A 453 -20.80 -14.34 -31.74
C GLY A 453 -20.81 -15.26 -32.97
N GLU A 454 -20.11 -16.40 -32.92
CA GLU A 454 -20.15 -17.42 -33.98
C GLU A 454 -21.54 -18.07 -34.06
N SER A 455 -22.23 -18.24 -32.92
CA SER A 455 -23.60 -18.78 -32.90
C SER A 455 -24.58 -17.82 -33.56
N MET A 456 -24.44 -16.52 -33.28
CA MET A 456 -25.21 -15.46 -33.93
C MET A 456 -24.94 -15.42 -35.44
N ALA A 457 -23.67 -15.52 -35.86
CA ALA A 457 -23.31 -15.56 -37.27
C ALA A 457 -23.82 -16.82 -37.99
N ALA A 458 -23.97 -17.94 -37.28
CA ALA A 458 -24.56 -19.17 -37.81
C ALA A 458 -26.09 -19.10 -37.91
N TRP A 459 -26.77 -18.44 -36.96
CA TRP A 459 -28.22 -18.24 -36.99
C TRP A 459 -28.67 -17.18 -38.00
N PHE A 460 -27.85 -16.16 -38.22
CA PHE A 460 -28.10 -15.08 -39.18
C PHE A 460 -26.98 -15.02 -40.23
N PRO A 461 -26.90 -16.00 -41.15
CA PRO A 461 -25.79 -16.13 -42.09
C PRO A 461 -25.69 -14.93 -43.05
N ASP A 462 -26.80 -14.32 -43.44
CA ASP A 462 -26.82 -13.14 -44.32
C ASP A 462 -26.66 -11.82 -43.56
N GLY A 463 -26.58 -11.89 -42.23
CA GLY A 463 -26.55 -10.73 -41.35
C GLY A 463 -27.95 -10.27 -40.93
N ILE A 464 -27.98 -9.17 -40.17
CA ILE A 464 -29.22 -8.54 -39.71
C ILE A 464 -29.64 -7.51 -40.77
N HIS A 465 -30.93 -7.54 -41.12
CA HIS A 465 -31.49 -6.68 -42.15
C HIS A 465 -32.01 -5.39 -41.49
N THR A 466 -31.35 -4.27 -41.73
CA THR A 466 -31.80 -2.95 -41.27
C THR A 466 -31.89 -2.00 -42.47
N ASN A 467 -33.10 -1.51 -42.77
CA ASN A 467 -33.37 -0.43 -43.73
C ASN A 467 -32.59 -0.54 -45.07
N SER A 468 -32.78 -1.65 -45.80
CA SER A 468 -32.21 -1.96 -47.13
C SER A 468 -30.73 -2.39 -47.22
N ASN A 469 -29.94 -2.32 -46.14
CA ASN A 469 -28.58 -2.87 -46.08
C ASN A 469 -28.51 -4.11 -45.16
N THR A 470 -27.77 -5.13 -45.59
CA THR A 470 -27.48 -6.33 -44.77
C THR A 470 -26.10 -6.22 -44.15
N TYR A 471 -26.07 -6.12 -42.81
CA TYR A 471 -24.82 -6.04 -42.07
C TYR A 471 -24.47 -7.41 -41.49
N ARG A 472 -23.34 -7.98 -41.93
CA ARG A 472 -22.84 -9.25 -41.41
C ARG A 472 -22.42 -9.11 -39.95
N ILE A 473 -22.69 -10.14 -39.16
CA ILE A 473 -22.30 -10.18 -37.74
C ILE A 473 -20.79 -10.39 -37.63
N VAL A 474 -20.13 -9.64 -36.74
CA VAL A 474 -18.68 -9.70 -36.51
C VAL A 474 -18.42 -10.36 -35.14
N PRO A 475 -18.04 -11.66 -35.08
CA PRO A 475 -17.88 -12.37 -33.82
C PRO A 475 -16.79 -11.80 -32.90
N GLY A 476 -15.79 -11.11 -33.45
CA GLY A 476 -14.74 -10.43 -32.67
C GLY A 476 -15.29 -9.37 -31.72
N GLY A 477 -16.35 -8.63 -32.09
CA GLY A 477 -17.00 -7.65 -31.20
C GLY A 477 -17.66 -8.33 -29.99
N TYR A 478 -18.28 -9.49 -30.19
CA TYR A 478 -18.86 -10.30 -29.12
C TYR A 478 -17.81 -10.86 -28.17
N ALA A 479 -16.64 -11.27 -28.71
CA ALA A 479 -15.51 -11.70 -27.91
C ALA A 479 -15.02 -10.59 -26.97
N VAL A 480 -14.90 -9.36 -27.48
CA VAL A 480 -14.53 -8.18 -26.68
C VAL A 480 -15.55 -7.91 -25.56
N VAL A 481 -16.86 -8.01 -25.85
CA VAL A 481 -17.93 -7.88 -24.84
C VAL A 481 -17.83 -8.96 -23.77
N GLY A 482 -17.66 -10.22 -24.16
CA GLY A 482 -17.52 -11.33 -23.21
C GLY A 482 -16.27 -11.23 -22.33
N ALA A 483 -15.15 -10.79 -22.91
CA ALA A 483 -13.90 -10.57 -22.19
C ALA A 483 -14.08 -9.55 -21.08
N ALA A 484 -14.69 -8.40 -21.39
CA ALA A 484 -14.98 -7.34 -20.43
C ALA A 484 -15.97 -7.79 -19.35
N ALA A 485 -17.07 -8.45 -19.75
CA ALA A 485 -18.16 -8.83 -18.85
C ALA A 485 -17.72 -9.87 -17.81
N LEU A 486 -17.03 -10.94 -18.22
CA LEU A 486 -16.61 -12.00 -17.28
C LEU A 486 -15.51 -11.51 -16.33
N SER A 487 -14.54 -10.75 -16.83
CA SER A 487 -13.47 -10.20 -16.00
C SER A 487 -14.01 -9.17 -15.01
N GLY A 488 -14.89 -8.25 -15.45
CA GLY A 488 -15.63 -7.33 -14.59
C GLY A 488 -16.41 -8.05 -13.49
N ALA A 489 -17.16 -9.11 -13.85
CA ALA A 489 -17.93 -9.92 -12.90
C ALA A 489 -17.08 -10.60 -11.82
N VAL A 490 -15.86 -11.03 -12.13
CA VAL A 490 -14.96 -11.67 -11.14
C VAL A 490 -14.33 -10.63 -10.21
N THR A 491 -14.01 -9.44 -10.73
CA THR A 491 -13.36 -8.35 -9.97
C THR A 491 -14.35 -7.40 -9.29
N HIS A 492 -15.63 -7.44 -9.66
CA HIS A 492 -16.67 -6.47 -9.29
C HIS A 492 -16.36 -5.04 -9.76
N THR A 493 -15.91 -4.89 -11.00
CA THR A 493 -15.46 -3.60 -11.55
C THR A 493 -16.12 -3.27 -12.87
N VAL A 494 -16.45 -2.00 -13.09
CA VAL A 494 -16.98 -1.50 -14.38
C VAL A 494 -15.84 -0.95 -15.24
N SER A 495 -14.78 -0.45 -14.61
CA SER A 495 -13.52 0.00 -15.23
C SER A 495 -12.87 -1.02 -16.17
N THR A 496 -13.20 -2.31 -16.03
CA THR A 496 -12.75 -3.36 -16.95
C THR A 496 -13.18 -3.09 -18.40
N ALA A 497 -14.36 -2.49 -18.62
CA ALA A 497 -14.81 -2.05 -19.94
C ALA A 497 -13.85 -1.02 -20.56
N VAL A 498 -13.43 -0.04 -19.76
CA VAL A 498 -12.50 1.02 -20.19
C VAL A 498 -11.13 0.43 -20.54
N ILE A 499 -10.62 -0.49 -19.71
CA ILE A 499 -9.39 -1.23 -20.01
C ILE A 499 -9.50 -1.94 -21.36
N VAL A 500 -10.62 -2.59 -21.64
CA VAL A 500 -10.84 -3.30 -22.92
C VAL A 500 -10.81 -2.35 -24.11
N PHE A 501 -11.45 -1.17 -24.03
CA PHE A 501 -11.41 -0.19 -25.12
C PHE A 501 -10.01 0.34 -25.38
N GLU A 502 -9.23 0.63 -24.33
CA GLU A 502 -7.85 1.06 -24.49
C GLU A 502 -6.94 -0.04 -25.04
N LEU A 503 -7.15 -1.29 -24.60
CA LEU A 503 -6.40 -2.45 -25.10
C LEU A 503 -6.69 -2.74 -26.57
N THR A 504 -7.95 -2.63 -27.00
CA THR A 504 -8.39 -2.88 -28.38
C THR A 504 -8.14 -1.69 -29.31
N GLY A 505 -8.08 -0.48 -28.76
CA GLY A 505 -7.89 0.76 -29.52
C GLY A 505 -9.12 1.23 -30.29
N GLN A 506 -10.29 0.62 -30.06
CA GLN A 506 -11.54 0.98 -30.72
C GLN A 506 -12.70 1.07 -29.71
N ILE A 507 -13.45 2.18 -29.76
CA ILE A 507 -14.59 2.47 -28.88
C ILE A 507 -15.95 2.15 -29.52
N SER A 508 -15.96 1.46 -30.66
CA SER A 508 -17.18 1.27 -31.47
C SER A 508 -18.28 0.46 -30.78
N HIS A 509 -17.89 -0.45 -29.88
CA HIS A 509 -18.82 -1.29 -29.10
C HIS A 509 -19.03 -0.75 -27.67
N ILE A 510 -18.95 0.56 -27.45
CA ILE A 510 -19.01 1.14 -26.09
C ILE A 510 -20.29 0.79 -25.34
N LEU A 511 -21.45 0.99 -25.98
CA LEU A 511 -22.75 0.79 -25.36
C LEU A 511 -23.01 -0.69 -24.99
N PRO A 512 -22.83 -1.68 -25.90
CA PRO A 512 -23.03 -3.09 -25.57
C PRO A 512 -22.12 -3.62 -24.46
N VAL A 513 -20.84 -3.25 -24.50
CA VAL A 513 -19.87 -3.67 -23.48
C VAL A 513 -20.27 -3.12 -22.11
N MET A 514 -20.64 -1.85 -22.01
CA MET A 514 -21.06 -1.25 -20.74
C MET A 514 -22.32 -1.90 -20.17
N ILE A 515 -23.33 -2.16 -21.01
CA ILE A 515 -24.56 -2.85 -20.60
C ILE A 515 -24.22 -4.26 -20.09
N ALA A 516 -23.44 -5.03 -20.85
CA ALA A 516 -23.07 -6.39 -20.48
C ALA A 516 -22.27 -6.43 -19.17
N VAL A 517 -21.31 -5.53 -18.97
CA VAL A 517 -20.49 -5.44 -17.75
C VAL A 517 -21.32 -5.06 -16.53
N ILE A 518 -22.23 -4.10 -16.65
CA ILE A 518 -23.12 -3.70 -15.55
C ILE A 518 -24.04 -4.85 -15.15
N LEU A 519 -24.65 -5.54 -16.12
CA LEU A 519 -25.49 -6.70 -15.86
C LEU A 519 -24.69 -7.85 -15.21
N ALA A 520 -23.50 -8.12 -15.73
CA ALA A 520 -22.62 -9.16 -15.18
C ALA A 520 -22.23 -8.87 -13.72
N ASN A 521 -21.90 -7.61 -13.41
CA ASN A 521 -21.59 -7.16 -12.06
C ASN A 521 -22.80 -7.24 -11.13
N ALA A 522 -23.99 -6.83 -11.57
CA ALA A 522 -25.21 -6.91 -10.77
C ALA A 522 -25.52 -8.36 -10.36
N VAL A 523 -25.39 -9.30 -11.31
CA VAL A 523 -25.58 -10.73 -11.04
C VAL A 523 -24.49 -11.26 -10.10
N ALA A 524 -23.21 -11.00 -10.39
CA ALA A 524 -22.10 -11.53 -9.60
C ALA A 524 -22.11 -11.02 -8.15
N GLN A 525 -22.34 -9.72 -7.94
CA GLN A 525 -22.40 -9.09 -6.62
C GLN A 525 -23.54 -9.63 -5.76
N SER A 526 -24.67 -10.02 -6.38
CA SER A 526 -25.80 -10.63 -5.66
C SER A 526 -25.50 -12.04 -5.15
N LEU A 527 -24.61 -12.78 -5.83
CA LEU A 527 -24.35 -14.19 -5.57
C LEU A 527 -23.11 -14.44 -4.74
N GLN A 528 -22.00 -13.76 -5.01
CA GLN A 528 -20.69 -14.02 -4.40
C GLN A 528 -19.95 -12.70 -4.10
N PRO A 529 -19.03 -12.70 -3.11
CA PRO A 529 -18.08 -11.60 -2.94
C PRO A 529 -17.06 -11.59 -4.09
N SER A 530 -16.37 -10.46 -4.30
CA SER A 530 -15.31 -10.36 -5.31
C SER A 530 -14.20 -11.39 -5.08
N LEU A 531 -13.40 -11.69 -6.12
CA LEU A 531 -12.23 -12.55 -6.00
C LEU A 531 -11.27 -12.05 -4.92
N TYR A 532 -10.98 -10.75 -4.92
CA TYR A 532 -10.04 -10.16 -3.97
C TYR A 532 -10.58 -10.19 -2.55
N ASP A 533 -11.86 -9.87 -2.32
CA ASP A 533 -12.47 -9.95 -0.98
C ASP A 533 -12.56 -11.40 -0.48
N SER A 534 -12.77 -12.36 -1.38
CA SER A 534 -12.70 -13.79 -1.05
C SER A 534 -11.32 -14.18 -0.55
N ILE A 535 -10.26 -13.73 -1.22
CA ILE A 535 -8.87 -14.00 -0.80
C ILE A 535 -8.58 -13.35 0.56
N ILE A 536 -9.02 -12.10 0.79
CA ILE A 536 -8.89 -11.41 2.08
C ILE A 536 -9.50 -12.25 3.20
N ARG A 537 -10.75 -12.72 3.01
CA ARG A 537 -11.46 -13.55 4.00
C ARG A 537 -10.73 -14.87 4.26
N ILE A 538 -10.25 -15.53 3.22
CA ILE A 538 -9.49 -16.79 3.34
C ILE A 538 -8.16 -16.55 4.08
N LYS A 539 -7.45 -15.46 3.78
CA LYS A 539 -6.19 -15.11 4.44
C LYS A 539 -6.38 -14.59 5.87
N LYS A 540 -7.61 -14.26 6.28
CA LYS A 540 -7.93 -13.62 7.56
C LYS A 540 -7.09 -12.35 7.78
N LEU A 541 -6.94 -11.56 6.73
CA LEU A 541 -6.32 -10.25 6.86
C LEU A 541 -7.24 -9.35 7.70
N PRO A 542 -6.68 -8.44 8.52
CA PRO A 542 -7.44 -7.53 9.37
C PRO A 542 -8.13 -6.48 8.50
N TYR A 543 -9.19 -6.91 7.82
CA TYR A 543 -9.99 -6.15 6.89
C TYR A 543 -11.41 -6.11 7.42
N LEU A 544 -11.90 -4.89 7.68
CA LEU A 544 -13.31 -4.70 7.94
C LEU A 544 -14.07 -4.78 6.61
N PRO A 545 -14.93 -5.78 6.40
CA PRO A 545 -15.76 -5.81 5.21
C PRO A 545 -16.76 -4.66 5.24
N GLU A 546 -17.06 -4.11 4.07
CA GLU A 546 -18.28 -3.32 3.92
C GLU A 546 -19.45 -4.23 4.24
N LEU A 547 -20.34 -3.75 5.11
CA LEU A 547 -21.56 -4.46 5.42
C LEU A 547 -22.48 -4.39 4.21
N GLY A 548 -22.45 -5.42 3.38
CA GLY A 548 -23.40 -5.59 2.29
C GLY A 548 -24.84 -5.63 2.80
N TRP A 549 -25.78 -5.36 1.91
CA TRP A 549 -27.21 -5.34 2.20
C TRP A 549 -27.63 -6.66 2.88
N GLY A 550 -28.33 -6.57 4.02
CA GLY A 550 -28.84 -7.73 4.76
C GLY A 550 -28.16 -8.07 6.10
N HIS A 551 -27.10 -7.39 6.52
CA HIS A 551 -26.45 -7.63 7.83
C HIS A 551 -26.92 -6.66 8.94
N HIS A 552 -28.24 -6.52 9.11
CA HIS A 552 -28.83 -5.59 10.08
C HIS A 552 -28.41 -5.85 11.55
N GLU A 553 -28.06 -7.08 11.90
CA GLU A 553 -27.66 -7.44 13.27
C GLU A 553 -26.31 -6.83 13.72
N LYS A 554 -25.46 -6.41 12.78
CA LYS A 554 -24.15 -5.81 13.08
C LYS A 554 -24.23 -4.32 13.45
N TYR A 555 -25.39 -3.67 13.31
CA TYR A 555 -25.61 -2.28 13.76
C TYR A 555 -25.86 -2.17 15.26
N ASN A 556 -26.04 -3.30 15.97
CA ASN A 556 -26.34 -3.29 17.41
C ASN A 556 -25.11 -3.11 18.31
N MET A 557 -23.89 -3.19 17.78
CA MET A 557 -22.68 -2.89 18.56
C MET A 557 -22.44 -1.39 18.63
N ARG A 558 -22.17 -0.89 19.83
CA ARG A 558 -21.92 0.52 20.12
C ARG A 558 -20.48 0.74 20.57
N VAL A 559 -20.06 1.99 20.56
CA VAL A 559 -18.72 2.40 21.03
C VAL A 559 -18.50 2.01 22.50
N GLU A 560 -19.53 2.10 23.34
CA GLU A 560 -19.48 1.70 24.75
C GLU A 560 -19.08 0.23 24.98
N ASP A 561 -19.32 -0.66 24.02
CA ASP A 561 -19.02 -2.09 24.08
C ASP A 561 -17.54 -2.40 23.76
N ILE A 562 -16.88 -1.52 23.01
CA ILE A 562 -15.52 -1.72 22.49
C ILE A 562 -14.47 -0.79 23.10
N MET A 563 -14.91 0.33 23.71
CA MET A 563 -14.00 1.37 24.19
C MET A 563 -13.13 0.88 25.35
N LEU A 564 -11.86 1.31 25.33
CA LEU A 564 -10.96 1.14 26.45
C LEU A 564 -11.31 2.18 27.51
N ARG A 565 -11.69 1.71 28.70
CA ARG A 565 -12.04 2.58 29.85
C ARG A 565 -10.84 2.96 30.71
N ASP A 566 -9.77 2.15 30.67
CA ASP A 566 -8.52 2.45 31.35
C ASP A 566 -7.63 3.31 30.44
N ILE A 567 -7.64 4.61 30.68
CA ILE A 567 -6.93 5.60 29.86
C ILE A 567 -5.96 6.36 30.76
N HIS A 568 -4.69 6.38 30.36
CA HIS A 568 -3.73 7.30 30.95
C HIS A 568 -3.94 8.71 30.39
N TYR A 569 -4.10 9.69 31.26
CA TYR A 569 -4.34 11.09 30.93
C TYR A 569 -3.34 12.02 31.64
N VAL A 570 -3.25 13.25 31.14
CA VAL A 570 -2.47 14.34 31.74
C VAL A 570 -3.44 15.41 32.20
N THR A 571 -3.31 15.91 33.43
CA THR A 571 -4.13 17.02 33.94
C THR A 571 -3.43 18.36 33.72
N LEU A 572 -4.18 19.46 33.53
CA LEU A 572 -3.60 20.79 33.35
C LEU A 572 -2.73 21.24 34.54
N ASN A 573 -3.04 20.79 35.75
CA ASN A 573 -2.31 21.12 36.99
C ASN A 573 -1.40 19.98 37.47
N CYS A 574 -0.91 19.11 36.58
CA CYS A 574 -0.02 18.02 36.99
C CYS A 574 1.40 18.51 37.34
N LYS A 575 2.14 17.69 38.09
CA LYS A 575 3.56 17.87 38.33
C LYS A 575 4.39 17.19 37.24
N TYR A 576 5.65 17.59 37.09
CA TYR A 576 6.58 16.92 36.16
C TYR A 576 6.79 15.43 36.51
N ARG A 577 6.68 15.06 37.80
CA ARG A 577 6.68 13.68 38.29
C ARG A 577 5.55 12.84 37.66
N ASP A 578 4.36 13.42 37.53
CA ASP A 578 3.21 12.74 36.95
C ASP A 578 3.43 12.49 35.45
N LEU A 579 4.02 13.46 34.73
CA LEU A 579 4.40 13.27 33.32
C LEU A 579 5.41 12.14 33.15
N GLN A 580 6.41 12.06 34.03
CA GLN A 580 7.39 10.98 34.03
C GLN A 580 6.72 9.61 34.25
N HIS A 581 5.80 9.54 35.22
CA HIS A 581 5.02 8.33 35.48
C HIS A 581 4.16 7.92 34.28
N VAL A 582 3.45 8.87 33.66
CA VAL A 582 2.64 8.62 32.46
C VAL A 582 3.51 8.16 31.30
N LEU A 583 4.68 8.77 31.09
CA LEU A 583 5.62 8.34 30.05
C LEU A 583 6.13 6.91 30.30
N GLN A 584 6.36 6.51 31.55
CA GLN A 584 6.79 5.15 31.87
C GLN A 584 5.66 4.13 31.77
N SER A 585 4.43 4.50 32.14
CA SER A 585 3.27 3.60 32.15
C SER A 585 2.70 3.36 30.76
N THR A 586 2.65 4.38 29.91
CA THR A 586 2.02 4.30 28.59
C THR A 586 3.03 4.21 27.44
N LYS A 587 2.58 3.63 26.32
CA LYS A 587 3.29 3.66 25.03
C LYS A 587 2.48 4.36 23.93
N MET A 588 1.42 5.07 24.28
CA MET A 588 0.57 5.76 23.30
C MET A 588 1.31 6.93 22.62
N LYS A 589 1.01 7.16 21.34
CA LYS A 589 1.60 8.27 20.55
C LYS A 589 1.09 9.63 21.03
N SER A 590 -0.19 9.72 21.37
CA SER A 590 -0.85 10.92 21.88
C SER A 590 -1.54 10.62 23.21
N LEU A 591 -1.60 11.62 24.09
CA LEU A 591 -2.17 11.56 25.43
C LEU A 591 -3.29 12.60 25.56
N PRO A 592 -4.45 12.23 26.13
CA PRO A 592 -5.50 13.20 26.41
C PRO A 592 -5.05 14.16 27.51
N LEU A 593 -5.28 15.46 27.27
CA LEU A 593 -5.17 16.51 28.26
C LEU A 593 -6.56 16.78 28.85
N VAL A 594 -6.70 16.62 30.15
CA VAL A 594 -7.95 16.88 30.89
C VAL A 594 -7.78 18.04 31.87
N GLU A 595 -8.88 18.69 32.23
CA GLU A 595 -8.86 19.81 33.17
C GLU A 595 -8.41 19.37 34.58
N SER A 596 -9.10 18.37 35.14
CA SER A 596 -8.77 17.79 36.45
C SER A 596 -9.15 16.31 36.50
N ALA A 597 -8.56 15.57 37.45
CA ALA A 597 -8.89 14.16 37.68
C ALA A 597 -10.35 13.94 38.15
N GLU A 598 -10.97 14.96 38.74
CA GLU A 598 -12.37 14.90 39.20
C GLU A 598 -13.36 15.22 38.08
N SER A 599 -13.07 16.24 37.28
CA SER A 599 -13.96 16.69 36.20
C SER A 599 -13.89 15.78 34.97
N MET A 600 -12.70 15.23 34.68
CA MET A 600 -12.37 14.46 33.48
C MET A 600 -12.76 15.16 32.18
N ILE A 601 -12.90 16.49 32.17
CA ILE A 601 -13.26 17.24 30.96
C ILE A 601 -12.07 17.23 30.00
N LEU A 602 -12.28 16.77 28.77
CA LEU A 602 -11.25 16.72 27.74
C LEU A 602 -10.99 18.12 27.17
N LEU A 603 -9.78 18.64 27.38
CA LEU A 603 -9.35 19.94 26.86
C LEU A 603 -8.62 19.82 25.51
N GLY A 604 -7.94 18.70 25.27
CA GLY A 604 -7.15 18.51 24.07
C GLY A 604 -6.35 17.21 24.08
N SER A 605 -5.36 17.12 23.19
CA SER A 605 -4.38 16.04 23.18
C SER A 605 -2.95 16.56 23.02
N ILE A 606 -1.98 15.87 23.62
CA ILE A 606 -0.56 16.21 23.58
C ILE A 606 0.22 15.01 23.07
N GLU A 607 1.09 15.24 22.09
CA GLU A 607 1.99 14.20 21.61
C GLU A 607 2.98 13.76 22.68
N ARG A 608 3.24 12.45 22.77
CA ARG A 608 4.20 11.89 23.71
C ARG A 608 5.60 12.49 23.56
N ALA A 609 6.03 12.78 22.32
CA ALA A 609 7.32 13.41 22.05
C ALA A 609 7.40 14.82 22.66
N GLN A 610 6.30 15.57 22.61
CA GLN A 610 6.20 16.88 23.24
C GLN A 610 6.24 16.78 24.77
N VAL A 611 5.56 15.80 25.37
CA VAL A 611 5.66 15.53 26.82
C VAL A 611 7.09 15.19 27.23
N GLY A 612 7.78 14.36 26.44
CA GLY A 612 9.20 14.05 26.64
C GLY A 612 10.10 15.28 26.49
N ALA A 613 9.80 16.17 25.55
CA ALA A 613 10.53 17.43 25.36
C ALA A 613 10.34 18.39 26.54
N LEU A 614 9.12 18.51 27.09
CA LEU A 614 8.85 19.32 28.29
C LEU A 614 9.65 18.80 29.48
N LEU A 615 9.65 17.48 29.71
CA LEU A 615 10.43 16.86 30.77
C LEU A 615 11.95 17.06 30.57
N GLY A 616 12.43 16.88 29.34
CA GLY A 616 13.84 17.07 28.99
C GLY A 616 14.31 18.54 29.08
N GLN A 617 13.44 19.50 28.79
CA GLN A 617 13.74 20.93 28.98
C GLN A 617 13.80 21.29 30.47
N GLN A 618 12.90 20.74 31.29
CA GLN A 618 12.90 20.96 32.73
C GLN A 618 14.16 20.40 33.40
N LEU A 619 14.55 19.17 33.02
CA LEU A 619 15.74 18.47 33.53
C LEU A 619 17.02 18.81 32.74
N SER A 620 17.02 19.89 31.96
CA SER A 620 18.15 20.22 31.09
C SER A 620 19.39 20.68 31.86
N PRO A 621 20.61 20.36 31.39
CA PRO A 621 21.85 20.86 31.99
C PRO A 621 21.92 22.39 32.06
N GLN A 622 21.32 23.07 31.08
CA GLN A 622 21.25 24.53 31.03
C GLN A 622 20.46 25.11 32.21
N ARG A 623 19.31 24.51 32.56
CA ARG A 623 18.54 24.93 33.75
C ARG A 623 19.28 24.61 35.04
N ARG A 624 20.01 23.50 35.10
CA ARG A 624 20.85 23.15 36.25
C ARG A 624 21.94 24.21 36.48
N LEU A 625 22.63 24.63 35.42
CA LEU A 625 23.60 25.72 35.44
C LEU A 625 23.00 27.06 35.89
N LEU A 626 21.80 27.40 35.42
CA LEU A 626 21.10 28.61 35.86
C LEU A 626 20.73 28.56 37.35
N ALA A 627 20.24 27.41 37.83
CA ALA A 627 19.94 27.22 39.25
C ALA A 627 21.20 27.34 40.11
N LEU A 628 22.34 26.82 39.64
CA LEU A 628 23.64 26.99 40.29
C LEU A 628 24.08 28.45 40.33
N ARG A 629 23.99 29.18 39.22
CA ARG A 629 24.30 30.63 39.18
C ARG A 629 23.41 31.41 40.14
N GLN A 630 22.13 31.06 40.24
CA GLN A 630 21.20 31.71 41.14
C GLN A 630 21.50 31.41 42.62
N LYS A 631 21.92 30.18 42.95
CA LYS A 631 22.42 29.84 44.30
C LYS A 631 23.68 30.65 44.65
N VAL A 632 24.64 30.75 43.73
CA VAL A 632 25.87 31.53 43.94
C VAL A 632 25.56 33.02 44.15
N LEU A 633 24.65 33.59 43.35
CA LEU A 633 24.21 34.98 43.51
C LEU A 633 23.44 35.22 44.83
N ALA A 634 22.68 34.24 45.31
CA ALA A 634 22.00 34.32 46.60
C ALA A 634 22.97 34.23 47.79
N GLU A 635 24.06 33.48 47.65
CA GLU A 635 25.13 33.37 48.66
C GLU A 635 26.04 34.61 48.68
N ASP A 636 26.33 35.22 47.52
CA ASP A 636 27.14 36.44 47.43
C ASP A 636 26.41 37.71 47.93
N GLY A 637 25.07 37.69 48.02
CA GLY A 637 24.28 38.77 48.62
C GLY A 637 24.50 38.99 50.13
N HIS A 638 25.30 38.15 50.79
CA HIS A 638 25.60 38.21 52.23
C HIS A 638 27.03 38.65 52.58
N ARG A 639 27.82 39.18 51.63
CA ARG A 639 29.15 39.76 51.93
C ARG A 639 29.41 41.06 51.16
N PRO A 640 29.64 42.21 51.84
CA PRO A 640 30.16 43.38 51.15
C PRO A 640 31.64 43.12 50.80
N SER A 641 31.93 43.04 49.51
CA SER A 641 33.26 42.78 48.97
C SER A 641 34.01 44.10 48.72
N ASP A 642 35.00 44.39 49.57
CA ASP A 642 36.15 45.22 49.22
C ASP A 642 37.02 44.42 48.22
N ALA A 643 36.93 44.74 46.93
CA ALA A 643 37.81 44.18 45.91
C ALA A 643 38.61 45.31 45.24
N SER A 644 39.76 45.64 45.82
CA SER A 644 40.80 46.42 45.15
C SER A 644 41.54 45.55 44.14
N ILE A 645 41.50 45.94 42.86
CA ILE A 645 42.23 45.28 41.77
C ILE A 645 43.70 45.71 41.81
N ARG A 646 44.63 44.76 41.94
CA ARG A 646 46.08 45.00 41.82
C ARG A 646 46.63 44.30 40.58
N PHE A 647 47.19 45.07 39.66
CA PHE A 647 47.93 44.58 38.50
C PHE A 647 49.39 44.33 38.87
N GLN A 648 49.93 43.16 38.50
CA GLN A 648 51.37 42.88 38.50
C GLN A 648 51.80 42.43 37.10
N ILE A 649 52.80 43.13 36.56
CA ILE A 649 53.53 42.77 35.35
C ILE A 649 54.89 42.28 35.81
N SER A 650 55.34 41.12 35.34
CA SER A 650 56.70 40.64 35.58
C SER A 650 57.27 39.99 34.33
N THR A 651 58.20 40.71 33.71
CA THR A 651 59.20 40.22 32.75
C THR A 651 60.32 39.52 33.50
N GLU A 652 60.83 38.38 33.01
CA GLU A 652 62.24 38.02 33.27
C GLU A 652 62.79 36.95 32.32
N THR A 653 64.11 37.05 32.14
CA THR A 653 64.98 36.50 31.10
C THR A 653 65.80 35.27 31.54
N SER A 654 66.17 34.46 30.55
CA SER A 654 67.13 33.34 30.50
C SER A 654 68.36 33.34 31.46
N SER A 655 68.69 32.15 32.02
CA SER A 655 70.04 31.51 31.95
C SER A 655 70.06 30.07 32.54
N GLY A 656 70.82 29.15 31.94
CA GLY A 656 71.02 27.73 32.35
C GLY A 656 72.20 27.54 33.32
N ALA A 657 72.39 26.46 34.11
CA ALA A 657 72.67 25.02 33.87
C ALA A 657 73.22 24.42 35.23
N PRO A 658 73.81 23.19 35.38
CA PRO A 658 73.35 21.80 35.13
C PRO A 658 73.56 20.76 36.30
N THR A 659 72.93 19.56 36.19
CA THR A 659 73.27 18.15 36.63
C THR A 659 73.91 17.76 37.99
N ARG A 660 73.34 16.76 38.72
CA ARG A 660 73.93 15.42 39.10
C ARG A 660 72.99 14.50 39.95
N VAL A 661 73.41 13.25 40.21
CA VAL A 661 72.64 11.96 40.33
C VAL A 661 72.93 11.15 41.63
N SER A 662 72.00 10.24 42.05
CA SER A 662 72.13 8.89 42.73
C SER A 662 71.95 8.74 44.28
N PRO A 663 71.85 7.50 44.91
CA PRO A 663 71.36 6.12 44.53
C PRO A 663 70.66 5.23 45.65
N ARG A 664 70.22 3.98 45.28
CA ARG A 664 70.32 2.61 45.97
C ARG A 664 69.04 1.77 46.34
N LYS A 665 68.81 0.63 45.61
CA LYS A 665 68.79 -0.88 45.93
C LYS A 665 68.27 -1.47 47.29
N PRO A 666 68.11 -2.83 47.54
CA PRO A 666 67.86 -4.07 46.71
C PRO A 666 67.01 -5.26 47.36
N LEU A 667 67.00 -6.47 46.69
CA LEU A 667 66.83 -7.91 47.13
C LEU A 667 65.43 -8.58 46.90
N LYS A 668 65.20 -9.88 46.52
CA LYS A 668 65.97 -11.18 46.51
C LYS A 668 65.16 -12.32 45.73
N PRO A 669 65.51 -13.65 45.71
CA PRO A 669 65.93 -14.39 44.49
C PRO A 669 65.31 -15.82 44.23
N ALA A 670 65.97 -16.59 43.31
CA ALA A 670 66.15 -18.08 43.21
C ALA A 670 65.18 -18.91 42.31
N LEU A 671 65.54 -19.96 41.53
CA LEU A 671 66.78 -20.54 40.94
C LEU A 671 66.42 -21.81 40.10
N LYS A 672 66.99 -21.97 38.87
CA LYS A 672 67.38 -23.22 38.08
C LYS A 672 66.34 -24.36 37.81
N ARG A 673 66.35 -25.19 36.73
CA ARG A 673 67.35 -25.70 35.74
C ARG A 673 66.64 -26.51 34.58
N VAL A 674 66.87 -26.18 33.29
CA VAL A 674 67.49 -26.92 32.12
C VAL A 674 67.37 -28.49 32.02
N PRO A 675 67.51 -29.22 30.85
CA PRO A 675 67.24 -29.02 29.38
C PRO A 675 66.60 -30.24 28.62
N SER A 676 66.27 -30.08 27.31
CA SER A 676 66.80 -30.84 26.12
C SER A 676 65.82 -30.80 24.91
N GLY A 677 66.34 -30.60 23.68
CA GLY A 677 65.59 -30.73 22.40
C GLY A 677 65.59 -32.18 21.88
N PRO A 678 65.23 -32.53 20.61
CA PRO A 678 65.51 -31.77 19.38
C PRO A 678 64.49 -31.90 18.18
N VAL A 679 64.88 -31.35 17.01
CA VAL A 679 64.59 -31.74 15.59
C VAL A 679 63.52 -30.97 14.76
N GLU A 680 64.04 -30.26 13.74
CA GLU A 680 63.68 -30.06 12.29
C GLU A 680 62.19 -30.01 11.84
N SER A 681 61.75 -29.32 10.77
CA SER A 681 62.32 -29.00 9.45
C SER A 681 61.42 -28.03 8.61
N LEU A 682 62.04 -27.20 7.76
CA LEU A 682 61.69 -26.76 6.37
C LEU A 682 60.32 -26.11 6.06
N THR A 683 60.17 -24.85 5.60
CA THR A 683 60.58 -24.05 4.40
C THR A 683 59.53 -23.95 3.27
N THR A 684 59.60 -22.80 2.57
CA THR A 684 58.97 -22.40 1.28
C THR A 684 57.59 -21.73 1.41
N GLY A 685 57.24 -20.64 0.70
CA GLY A 685 57.93 -19.81 -0.29
C GLY A 685 56.92 -18.82 -0.91
N THR A 686 57.36 -17.57 -1.08
CA THR A 686 57.07 -16.60 -2.16
C THR A 686 55.64 -16.18 -2.59
N THR A 687 55.48 -14.84 -2.55
CA THR A 687 54.95 -13.89 -3.58
C THR A 687 53.44 -13.68 -3.80
N ASP A 688 53.04 -12.45 -3.43
CA ASP A 688 52.38 -11.40 -4.24
C ASP A 688 50.88 -11.38 -4.62
N HIS A 689 50.37 -10.15 -4.47
CA HIS A 689 49.24 -9.47 -5.10
C HIS A 689 47.78 -9.71 -4.64
N ALA A 690 47.34 -8.73 -3.83
CA ALA A 690 46.08 -7.97 -3.91
C ALA A 690 44.86 -8.57 -4.66
N GLY A 691 43.77 -8.74 -3.92
CA GLY A 691 42.43 -9.00 -4.45
C GLY A 691 41.34 -8.70 -3.41
N ILE A 692 40.76 -7.51 -3.54
CA ILE A 692 39.63 -6.89 -2.83
C ILE A 692 38.46 -7.85 -2.55
N ALA A 693 37.86 -7.79 -1.34
CA ALA A 693 36.44 -7.42 -1.15
C ALA A 693 35.85 -7.78 0.24
N LEU A 694 35.18 -6.77 0.79
CA LEU A 694 33.89 -6.87 1.51
C LEU A 694 33.83 -7.68 2.80
N LYS A 695 33.99 -6.99 3.93
CA LYS A 695 33.17 -7.24 5.12
C LYS A 695 33.22 -6.07 6.08
N ASN A 696 32.03 -5.62 6.49
CA ASN A 696 31.66 -4.99 7.76
C ASN A 696 30.83 -3.72 7.54
N LEU A 697 29.56 -3.96 7.24
CA LEU A 697 28.46 -3.01 7.39
C LEU A 697 27.38 -3.72 8.22
N PHE A 698 27.73 -4.13 9.43
CA PHE A 698 26.79 -4.58 10.45
C PHE A 698 27.41 -4.33 11.83
N CYS A 699 26.55 -3.93 12.77
CA CYS A 699 26.79 -3.65 14.18
C CYS A 699 27.19 -2.20 14.52
N ALA A 700 26.17 -1.34 14.56
CA ALA A 700 26.10 -0.28 15.56
C ALA A 700 25.58 -0.90 16.87
N ASN A 701 26.36 -0.78 17.94
CA ASN A 701 25.87 -0.44 19.29
C ASN A 701 27.04 -0.21 20.25
N THR A 702 27.04 1.01 20.81
CA THR A 702 27.36 1.40 22.19
C THR A 702 28.49 0.65 22.91
N THR A 703 29.59 1.36 23.18
CA THR A 703 30.06 1.77 24.53
C THR A 703 31.48 2.32 24.39
N THR A 704 31.69 3.58 24.75
CA THR A 704 33.02 4.19 24.86
C THR A 704 33.27 4.60 26.31
N GLU A 705 34.22 3.93 26.95
CA GLU A 705 35.06 4.51 28.00
C GLU A 705 36.43 4.86 27.38
N PRO A 706 37.10 5.95 27.80
CA PRO A 706 38.32 6.41 27.17
C PRO A 706 39.57 5.87 27.85
N THR A 707 40.60 5.51 27.08
CA THR A 707 41.97 5.43 27.60
C THR A 707 42.96 6.01 26.59
N GLU A 708 43.85 6.79 27.18
CA GLU A 708 44.92 7.65 26.69
C GLU A 708 45.88 7.06 25.64
N ALA A 709 46.33 7.91 24.71
CA ALA A 709 47.73 8.06 24.26
C ALA A 709 47.79 9.24 23.25
N GLN A 710 48.30 10.40 23.63
CA GLN A 710 49.70 10.85 23.46
C GLN A 710 50.24 10.82 22.02
N GLY A 711 50.60 12.02 21.51
CA GLY A 711 51.89 12.22 20.84
C GLY A 711 51.94 12.83 19.43
N MET A 712 52.00 14.18 19.37
CA MET A 712 52.85 15.01 18.47
C MET A 712 52.63 14.94 16.92
N ALA A 713 52.79 15.97 16.08
CA ALA A 713 53.47 17.26 16.18
C ALA A 713 52.91 18.32 15.17
N TYR A 714 52.78 19.55 15.66
CA TYR A 714 53.03 20.87 15.04
C TYR A 714 52.74 21.19 13.56
N ARG A 715 51.89 22.21 13.34
CA ARG A 715 52.19 23.39 12.51
C ARG A 715 51.56 24.65 13.10
N LYS A 716 52.41 25.67 13.36
CA LYS A 716 52.05 27.00 13.89
C LYS A 716 51.54 27.91 12.77
N ALA A 717 50.44 28.63 13.02
CA ALA A 717 50.16 29.91 12.40
C ALA A 717 49.65 30.87 13.49
N LYS A 718 50.24 32.08 13.54
CA LYS A 718 50.03 33.11 14.55
C LYS A 718 48.64 33.76 14.36
N HIS A 719 47.82 33.77 15.41
CA HIS A 719 46.79 34.79 15.58
C HIS A 719 46.83 35.38 16.99
N VAL A 720 46.73 36.69 17.03
CA VAL A 720 46.69 37.57 18.20
C VAL A 720 45.51 37.16 19.09
N ARG A 721 45.79 36.77 20.35
CA ARG A 721 44.77 36.43 21.34
C ARG A 721 44.48 37.68 22.17
N ILE A 722 43.38 38.36 21.89
CA ILE A 722 42.72 39.21 22.89
C ILE A 722 42.07 38.22 23.87
N SER A 723 42.69 38.00 25.02
CA SER A 723 42.05 37.27 26.11
C SER A 723 41.07 38.22 26.78
N ILE A 724 39.83 38.21 26.30
CA ILE A 724 38.71 38.44 27.20
C ILE A 724 38.83 37.32 28.24
N VAL A 725 38.93 37.69 29.51
CA VAL A 725 38.73 36.76 30.61
C VAL A 725 37.30 36.26 30.42
N GLU A 726 37.13 35.09 29.80
CA GLU A 726 35.91 34.33 29.97
C GLU A 726 35.77 34.15 31.48
N GLU A 727 34.70 34.74 32.03
CA GLU A 727 34.21 34.36 33.34
C GLU A 727 34.27 32.84 33.42
N MET A 728 34.98 32.39 34.44
CA MET A 728 35.12 31.00 34.83
C MET A 728 33.75 30.31 34.69
N ASP A 729 33.58 29.51 33.64
CA ASP A 729 32.38 28.68 33.48
C ASP A 729 32.34 27.79 34.72
N PRO A 730 31.31 27.91 35.60
CA PRO A 730 31.16 26.99 36.70
C PRO A 730 30.74 25.66 36.09
N GLY A 731 31.72 24.88 35.60
CA GLY A 731 31.48 23.51 35.13
C GLY A 731 30.71 22.77 36.22
N ASP A 732 29.61 22.11 35.81
CA ASP A 732 28.60 21.44 36.63
C ASP A 732 29.18 20.91 37.96
N ARG A 733 29.19 21.74 39.01
CA ARG A 733 29.84 21.43 40.29
C ARG A 733 28.97 20.57 41.19
N MET A 734 27.79 20.15 40.73
CA MET A 734 26.93 19.28 41.52
C MET A 734 27.49 17.86 41.55
N THR A 735 27.59 17.30 42.76
CA THR A 735 27.82 15.87 42.91
C THR A 735 26.65 15.07 42.34
N PRO A 736 26.82 13.80 41.91
CA PRO A 736 25.70 12.99 41.40
C PRO A 736 24.51 12.88 42.36
N ALA A 737 24.76 12.97 43.67
CA ALA A 737 23.72 13.02 44.69
C ALA A 737 22.95 14.35 44.67
N GLU A 738 23.65 15.48 44.55
CA GLU A 738 23.03 16.81 44.44
C GLU A 738 22.25 16.97 43.13
N ILE A 739 22.70 16.32 42.04
CA ILE A 739 21.95 16.26 40.79
C ILE A 739 20.62 15.55 41.02
N LEU A 740 20.64 14.39 41.67
CA LEU A 740 19.44 13.61 41.98
C LEU A 740 18.45 14.38 42.85
N GLU A 741 18.94 15.05 43.90
CA GLU A 741 18.11 15.90 44.76
C GLU A 741 17.53 17.09 44.00
N TRP A 742 18.32 17.74 43.14
CA TRP A 742 17.83 18.82 42.29
C TRP A 742 16.77 18.34 41.30
N GLU A 743 16.99 17.17 40.67
CA GLU A 743 16.03 16.56 39.76
C GLU A 743 14.73 16.19 40.48
N GLU A 744 14.78 15.63 41.69
CA GLU A 744 13.58 15.42 42.51
C GLU A 744 12.83 16.71 42.79
N GLN A 745 13.53 17.78 43.15
CA GLN A 745 12.93 19.09 43.39
C GLN A 745 12.29 19.67 42.12
N GLN A 746 12.91 19.47 40.95
CA GLN A 746 12.32 19.90 39.67
C GLN A 746 11.09 19.08 39.30
N LEU A 747 11.09 17.77 39.58
CA LEU A 747 9.97 16.89 39.29
C LEU A 747 8.70 17.26 40.09
N ASP A 748 8.86 17.85 41.28
CA ASP A 748 7.73 18.26 42.12
C ASP A 748 7.11 19.62 41.73
N GLN A 749 7.73 20.35 40.79
CA GLN A 749 7.16 21.57 40.25
C GLN A 749 5.96 21.30 39.33
N LEU A 750 5.07 22.29 39.23
CA LEU A 750 3.95 22.28 38.28
C LEU A 750 4.48 22.41 36.85
N VAL A 751 3.82 21.69 35.94
CA VAL A 751 4.17 21.73 34.52
C VAL A 751 3.77 23.06 33.91
N ASP A 752 4.68 23.66 33.14
CA ASP A 752 4.38 24.83 32.33
C ASP A 752 4.04 24.39 30.89
N PHE A 753 2.75 24.47 30.55
CA PHE A 753 2.25 24.13 29.22
C PHE A 753 2.35 25.27 28.20
N SER A 754 2.87 26.46 28.56
CA SER A 754 2.92 27.63 27.67
C SER A 754 3.73 27.40 26.39
N SER A 755 4.78 26.58 26.49
CA SER A 755 5.64 26.19 25.35
C SER A 755 5.19 24.91 24.66
N ALA A 756 4.12 24.27 25.15
CA ALA A 756 3.63 22.99 24.64
C ALA A 756 2.72 23.18 23.43
N LYS A 757 2.97 22.39 22.37
CA LYS A 757 2.02 22.25 21.27
C LYS A 757 0.90 21.29 21.68
N ILE A 758 -0.26 21.86 21.99
CA ILE A 758 -1.48 21.12 22.35
C ILE A 758 -2.41 21.15 21.14
N ASP A 759 -2.97 20.00 20.78
CA ASP A 759 -4.10 19.93 19.86
C ASP A 759 -5.41 20.17 20.64
N PRO A 760 -6.08 21.32 20.45
CA PRO A 760 -7.28 21.66 21.22
C PRO A 760 -8.54 20.92 20.75
N ALA A 761 -8.50 20.24 19.59
CA ALA A 761 -9.68 19.63 18.99
C ALA A 761 -9.41 18.19 18.53
N PRO A 762 -8.97 17.29 19.43
CA PRO A 762 -8.81 15.89 19.07
C PRO A 762 -10.17 15.30 18.74
N PHE A 763 -10.18 14.28 17.87
CA PHE A 763 -11.44 13.69 17.42
C PHE A 763 -12.20 13.00 18.56
N GLN A 764 -13.49 13.32 18.71
CA GLN A 764 -14.35 12.80 19.78
C GLN A 764 -15.51 11.96 19.22
N LEU A 765 -15.85 10.89 19.93
CA LEU A 765 -16.97 10.00 19.66
C LEU A 765 -17.97 10.01 20.82
N VAL A 766 -19.25 9.89 20.48
CA VAL A 766 -20.31 9.67 21.47
C VAL A 766 -20.40 8.18 21.78
N GLU A 767 -20.59 7.81 23.05
CA GLU A 767 -20.66 6.43 23.55
C GLU A 767 -21.65 5.52 22.80
N HIS A 768 -22.82 6.07 22.45
CA HIS A 768 -23.87 5.33 21.75
C HIS A 768 -23.72 5.34 20.22
N THR A 769 -22.60 5.83 19.70
CA THR A 769 -22.32 5.75 18.26
C THR A 769 -22.20 4.28 17.86
N SER A 770 -22.93 3.88 16.82
CA SER A 770 -22.82 2.52 16.28
C SER A 770 -21.41 2.25 15.76
N LEU A 771 -20.92 1.02 15.91
CA LEU A 771 -19.63 0.58 15.38
C LEU A 771 -19.46 0.90 13.89
N HIS A 772 -20.53 0.80 13.09
CA HIS A 772 -20.52 1.15 11.67
C HIS A 772 -20.14 2.62 11.44
N LYS A 773 -20.84 3.56 12.07
CA LYS A 773 -20.55 4.99 11.96
C LYS A 773 -19.13 5.30 12.43
N THR A 774 -18.71 4.71 13.55
CA THR A 774 -17.34 4.84 14.07
C THR A 774 -16.31 4.37 13.06
N HIS A 775 -16.52 3.22 12.44
CA HIS A 775 -15.66 2.70 11.39
C HIS A 775 -15.60 3.61 10.16
N THR A 776 -16.75 4.10 9.69
CA THR A 776 -16.83 5.04 8.55
C THR A 776 -16.02 6.30 8.85
N ILE A 777 -16.14 6.85 10.05
CA ILE A 777 -15.39 8.03 10.50
C ILE A 777 -13.89 7.75 10.53
N PHE A 778 -13.45 6.65 11.16
CA PHE A 778 -12.04 6.25 11.21
C PHE A 778 -11.45 6.08 9.81
N SER A 779 -12.22 5.50 8.89
CA SER A 779 -11.80 5.27 7.51
C SER A 779 -11.73 6.56 6.69
N LEU A 780 -12.72 7.45 6.83
CA LEU A 780 -12.80 8.70 6.09
C LEU A 780 -11.74 9.71 6.53
N LEU A 781 -11.50 9.78 7.84
CA LEU A 781 -10.59 10.75 8.43
C LEU A 781 -9.17 10.18 8.64
N GLY A 782 -8.96 8.88 8.39
CA GLY A 782 -7.67 8.22 8.58
C GLY A 782 -7.21 8.24 10.04
N LEU A 783 -8.12 8.06 10.99
CA LEU A 783 -7.82 8.16 12.42
C LEU A 783 -7.15 6.88 12.94
N ASP A 784 -6.06 7.03 13.69
CA ASP A 784 -5.43 5.95 14.47
C ASP A 784 -6.25 5.63 15.74
N HIS A 785 -6.77 6.68 16.37
CA HIS A 785 -7.53 6.64 17.62
C HIS A 785 -8.50 7.83 17.70
N ALA A 786 -9.51 7.69 18.55
CA ALA A 786 -10.45 8.74 18.91
C ALA A 786 -10.79 8.64 20.39
N TYR A 787 -11.05 9.78 21.03
CA TYR A 787 -11.51 9.83 22.40
C TYR A 787 -13.03 9.67 22.44
N VAL A 788 -13.54 9.00 23.46
CA VAL A 788 -14.97 8.85 23.70
C VAL A 788 -15.35 9.79 24.82
N THR A 789 -16.28 10.70 24.54
CA THR A 789 -16.74 11.68 25.52
C THR A 789 -18.23 11.58 25.78
N SER A 790 -18.61 11.85 27.04
CA SER A 790 -19.99 11.98 27.47
C SER A 790 -20.14 13.33 28.16
N ILE A 791 -20.88 14.24 27.52
CA ILE A 791 -21.07 15.62 28.02
C ILE A 791 -19.70 16.32 28.25
N GLY A 792 -18.75 16.10 27.33
CA GLY A 792 -17.39 16.65 27.39
C GLY A 792 -16.42 15.93 28.33
N ARG A 793 -16.89 15.00 29.16
CA ARG A 793 -16.03 14.16 30.01
C ARG A 793 -15.42 13.02 29.22
N LEU A 794 -14.14 12.78 29.39
CA LEU A 794 -13.43 11.64 28.83
C LEU A 794 -13.85 10.36 29.55
N VAL A 795 -14.48 9.44 28.82
CA VAL A 795 -14.96 8.15 29.36
C VAL A 795 -14.21 6.96 28.77
N GLY A 796 -13.77 7.09 27.52
CA GLY A 796 -13.17 6.00 26.77
C GLY A 796 -12.15 6.48 25.74
N MET A 797 -11.36 5.55 25.24
CA MET A 797 -10.63 5.71 23.99
C MET A 797 -10.96 4.52 23.09
N VAL A 798 -11.10 4.78 21.80
CA VAL A 798 -11.19 3.75 20.77
C VAL A 798 -10.01 3.92 19.84
N SER A 799 -9.22 2.87 19.66
CA SER A 799 -8.22 2.77 18.61
C SER A 799 -8.75 1.92 17.46
N LEU A 800 -8.07 2.04 16.31
CA LEU A 800 -8.36 1.25 15.13
C LEU A 800 -8.28 -0.27 15.39
N LYS A 801 -7.54 -0.71 16.42
CA LYS A 801 -7.47 -2.12 16.82
C LYS A 801 -8.77 -2.60 17.46
N GLU A 802 -9.40 -1.83 18.34
CA GLU A 802 -10.65 -2.24 18.99
C GLU A 802 -11.82 -2.21 18.01
N VAL A 803 -11.88 -1.23 17.10
CA VAL A 803 -12.89 -1.18 16.02
C VAL A 803 -12.83 -2.45 15.16
N ARG A 804 -11.62 -2.94 14.88
CA ARG A 804 -11.37 -4.19 14.16
C ARG A 804 -11.75 -5.42 14.98
N GLY A 805 -11.28 -5.50 16.23
CA GLY A 805 -11.57 -6.61 17.14
C GLY A 805 -13.07 -6.81 17.36
N GLY A 806 -13.81 -5.72 17.59
CA GLY A 806 -15.27 -5.75 17.73
C GLY A 806 -15.97 -6.30 16.49
N SER A 807 -15.42 -6.05 15.29
CA SER A 807 -15.97 -6.56 14.04
C SER A 807 -15.64 -8.04 13.78
N GLU A 808 -14.47 -8.52 14.24
CA GLU A 808 -14.03 -9.92 14.06
C GLU A 808 -14.70 -10.90 15.02
N VAL A 809 -14.97 -10.50 16.28
CA VAL A 809 -15.58 -11.36 17.32
C VAL A 809 -16.93 -11.96 16.88
N ARG A 810 -17.63 -11.35 15.93
CA ARG A 810 -18.85 -11.91 15.31
C ARG A 810 -18.77 -12.16 13.80
N GLY A 811 -17.72 -11.70 13.11
CA GLY A 811 -17.53 -11.91 11.68
C GLY A 811 -17.14 -13.34 11.29
N TYR A 812 -16.63 -14.13 12.25
CA TYR A 812 -16.21 -15.52 12.07
C TYR A 812 -16.65 -16.43 13.23
N GLY A 813 -17.94 -16.45 13.58
CA GLY A 813 -18.48 -17.55 14.37
C GLY A 813 -18.69 -18.79 13.47
N PRO A 814 -17.99 -19.92 13.68
CA PRO A 814 -18.51 -21.19 13.19
C PRO A 814 -19.70 -21.60 14.07
N GLU A 815 -20.63 -22.37 13.51
CA GLU A 815 -21.49 -23.24 14.34
C GLU A 815 -20.61 -24.02 15.34
N PRO A 816 -21.10 -24.28 16.56
CA PRO A 816 -20.28 -24.83 17.62
C PRO A 816 -19.84 -26.26 17.29
N GLN A 817 -18.59 -26.40 16.83
CA GLN A 817 -17.87 -27.68 16.86
C GLN A 817 -16.68 -27.57 17.82
N SER A 818 -16.83 -28.29 18.94
CA SER A 818 -15.85 -28.73 19.95
C SER A 818 -14.49 -28.01 20.07
N PRO A 819 -14.09 -27.57 21.29
CA PRO A 819 -12.91 -26.74 21.49
C PRO A 819 -11.65 -27.57 21.66
N GLN A 820 -10.79 -27.64 20.64
CA GLN A 820 -9.37 -27.95 20.83
C GLN A 820 -8.53 -27.11 19.84
N HIS A 821 -7.61 -26.32 20.39
CA HIS A 821 -6.67 -25.38 19.75
C HIS A 821 -7.15 -23.93 19.53
N MET A 822 -7.08 -23.14 20.60
CA MET A 822 -6.99 -21.68 20.53
C MET A 822 -5.87 -21.23 21.48
N GLY A 823 -4.96 -20.38 20.99
CA GLY A 823 -3.73 -19.97 21.68
C GLY A 823 -3.99 -19.15 22.96
N LEU A 824 -3.00 -19.18 23.87
CA LEU A 824 -3.06 -18.68 25.26
C LEU A 824 -3.62 -17.26 25.45
N GLY A 825 -3.50 -16.36 24.47
CA GLY A 825 -4.02 -14.99 24.56
C GLY A 825 -5.55 -14.89 24.51
N PHE A 826 -6.24 -15.84 23.88
CA PHE A 826 -7.71 -15.86 23.79
C PHE A 826 -8.39 -16.37 25.06
N LEU A 827 -7.67 -17.14 25.88
CA LEU A 827 -8.20 -17.69 27.14
C LEU A 827 -8.36 -16.61 28.21
N GLN A 828 -7.51 -15.57 28.20
CA GLN A 828 -7.62 -14.44 29.12
C GLN A 828 -8.81 -13.54 28.80
N LEU A 829 -9.10 -13.31 27.51
CA LEU A 829 -10.26 -12.52 27.08
C LEU A 829 -11.58 -13.26 27.37
N ARG A 830 -11.62 -14.58 27.22
CA ARG A 830 -12.78 -15.40 27.59
C ARG A 830 -13.00 -15.49 29.11
N LYS A 831 -11.91 -15.58 29.90
CA LYS A 831 -11.98 -15.49 31.37
C LYS A 831 -12.42 -14.11 31.86
N ALA A 832 -12.09 -13.03 31.15
CA ALA A 832 -12.57 -11.68 31.48
C ALA A 832 -14.09 -11.52 31.23
N ILE A 833 -14.63 -12.20 30.22
CA ILE A 833 -16.07 -12.19 29.90
C ILE A 833 -16.87 -13.13 30.82
N GLU A 834 -16.33 -14.29 31.19
CA GLU A 834 -17.00 -15.23 32.12
C GLU A 834 -16.88 -14.80 33.59
N GLY A 835 -15.87 -14.01 33.96
CA GLY A 835 -15.64 -13.53 35.33
C GLY A 835 -16.52 -12.34 35.77
N SER A 836 -17.23 -11.68 34.85
CA SER A 836 -18.05 -10.50 35.16
C SER A 836 -19.54 -10.83 35.43
N LEU A 837 -19.96 -12.09 35.26
CA LEU A 837 -21.37 -12.51 35.35
C LEU A 837 -21.77 -13.25 36.65
N THR A 838 -20.93 -13.23 37.70
CA THR A 838 -21.30 -13.81 38.99
C THR A 838 -21.28 -12.79 40.12
N ALA A 839 -22.33 -11.98 40.23
CA ALA A 839 -22.77 -11.42 41.52
C ALA A 839 -24.25 -10.98 41.51
N LYS A 840 -25.03 -11.70 42.32
CA LYS A 840 -26.32 -11.36 42.96
C LYS A 840 -27.59 -11.33 42.09
N GLY A 841 -28.39 -12.37 42.32
CA GLY A 841 -29.70 -12.66 41.76
C GLY A 841 -30.78 -11.62 42.00
N VAL A 842 -31.66 -11.52 41.01
CA VAL A 842 -33.11 -11.37 41.19
C VAL A 842 -33.78 -12.32 40.20
N LYS A 843 -34.72 -13.11 40.71
CA LYS A 843 -35.45 -14.17 40.01
C LYS A 843 -36.65 -13.53 39.30
N VAL A 844 -36.69 -13.52 37.96
CA VAL A 844 -37.93 -13.23 37.22
C VAL A 844 -38.11 -14.28 36.13
N ARG A 845 -39.24 -14.99 36.18
CA ARG A 845 -39.65 -16.05 35.23
C ARG A 845 -39.96 -15.46 33.85
N PRO A 846 -39.82 -16.22 32.76
CA PRO A 846 -40.29 -15.83 31.43
C PRO A 846 -41.81 -16.09 31.29
N PRO A 847 -42.60 -15.26 30.58
CA PRO A 847 -43.88 -15.70 30.10
C PRO A 847 -43.73 -16.38 28.73
N LEU A 848 -44.27 -17.59 28.68
CA LEU A 848 -44.55 -18.38 27.49
C LEU A 848 -45.67 -17.73 26.65
N ALA A 849 -45.67 -18.17 25.41
CA ALA A 849 -46.52 -17.77 24.30
C ALA A 849 -48.03 -18.06 24.46
N SER A 850 -48.77 -17.52 23.47
CA SER A 850 -50.11 -17.90 23.00
C SER A 850 -51.28 -17.21 23.68
N PHE A 851 -52.02 -16.38 22.94
CA PHE A 851 -53.35 -16.75 22.45
C PHE A 851 -53.82 -15.79 21.34
N ARG A 852 -54.59 -16.36 20.42
CA ARG A 852 -55.15 -15.82 19.19
C ARG A 852 -56.64 -15.54 19.40
N ASP A 853 -57.16 -14.62 18.60
CA ASP A 853 -58.55 -14.48 18.11
C ASP A 853 -59.64 -13.71 18.92
N SER A 854 -60.13 -12.66 18.23
CA SER A 854 -61.54 -12.28 18.00
C SER A 854 -62.32 -11.47 19.06
N THR A 855 -62.58 -10.18 18.81
CA THR A 855 -63.86 -9.63 18.28
C THR A 855 -64.08 -8.13 18.59
N ALA A 856 -64.61 -7.43 17.58
CA ALA A 856 -65.55 -6.29 17.60
C ALA A 856 -65.11 -4.86 18.03
N SER A 857 -65.03 -4.01 16.99
CA SER A 857 -65.88 -2.82 16.77
C SER A 857 -65.24 -1.41 16.74
N THR A 858 -65.34 -0.83 15.54
CA THR A 858 -65.67 0.56 15.15
C THR A 858 -64.68 1.74 15.24
N SER A 859 -64.63 2.43 14.07
CA SER A 859 -64.42 3.85 13.75
C SER A 859 -62.99 4.41 13.53
N GLU A 860 -62.64 4.51 12.23
CA GLU A 860 -61.80 5.58 11.64
C GLU A 860 -62.45 6.97 11.82
N PRO A 861 -61.74 8.13 11.78
CA PRO A 861 -60.73 8.47 10.75
C PRO A 861 -59.51 9.30 11.20
N ASP A 862 -58.35 9.13 10.55
CA ASP A 862 -57.27 10.14 10.52
C ASP A 862 -56.26 9.85 9.39
N THR A 863 -56.70 9.94 8.13
CA THR A 863 -55.83 9.89 6.94
C THR A 863 -55.85 11.18 6.11
N THR A 864 -56.40 12.26 6.66
CA THR A 864 -56.57 13.56 5.97
C THR A 864 -55.44 14.56 6.21
N ALA A 865 -54.51 14.33 7.14
CA ALA A 865 -53.44 15.29 7.45
C ALA A 865 -52.18 15.16 6.58
N LEU A 866 -51.88 13.98 6.03
CA LEU A 866 -50.65 13.74 5.25
C LEU A 866 -50.78 14.07 3.76
N ARG A 867 -52.00 14.11 3.21
CA ARG A 867 -52.23 14.56 1.82
C ARG A 867 -52.28 16.09 1.68
N GLN A 868 -52.65 16.83 2.74
CA GLN A 868 -52.66 18.30 2.70
C GLN A 868 -51.27 18.94 2.82
N LEU A 869 -50.24 18.18 3.23
CA LEU A 869 -48.86 18.66 3.32
C LEU A 869 -48.06 18.46 2.01
N TRP A 870 -48.54 17.60 1.10
CA TRP A 870 -47.88 17.35 -0.19
C TRP A 870 -48.27 18.37 -1.27
N ASP A 871 -49.51 18.89 -1.24
CA ASP A 871 -50.00 19.85 -2.25
C ASP A 871 -49.58 21.31 -2.01
N ARG A 872 -48.88 21.61 -0.90
CA ARG A 872 -48.53 23.00 -0.53
C ARG A 872 -47.17 23.49 -1.06
N HIS A 873 -46.46 22.69 -1.85
CA HIS A 873 -45.12 23.05 -2.37
C HIS A 873 -45.03 23.23 -3.89
N GLN A 874 -46.15 23.20 -4.63
CA GLN A 874 -46.15 23.33 -6.11
C GLN A 874 -46.49 24.72 -6.67
N HIS A 875 -46.66 25.76 -5.87
CA HIS A 875 -46.89 27.12 -6.38
C HIS A 875 -46.02 28.17 -5.67
N HIS A 876 -44.81 28.40 -6.19
CA HIS A 876 -44.16 29.70 -6.10
C HIS A 876 -43.35 29.98 -7.37
N ALA A 877 -43.77 31.04 -8.07
CA ALA A 877 -43.15 31.55 -9.29
C ALA A 877 -41.85 32.32 -8.98
N MET A 878 -40.83 32.13 -9.82
CA MET A 878 -39.58 32.88 -9.82
C MET A 878 -39.73 34.24 -10.54
N PRO A 879 -39.09 35.33 -10.09
CA PRO A 879 -39.08 36.61 -10.81
C PRO A 879 -38.08 36.60 -11.98
N ARG A 880 -38.48 37.28 -13.07
CA ARG A 880 -37.68 37.58 -14.26
C ARG A 880 -36.65 38.68 -13.97
N GLU A 881 -35.38 38.46 -14.32
CA GLU A 881 -34.39 39.52 -14.53
C GLU A 881 -34.20 39.82 -16.03
N ALA A 882 -34.01 41.10 -16.30
CA ALA A 882 -34.01 41.74 -17.61
C ALA A 882 -32.66 41.61 -18.33
N GLY A 883 -32.70 41.29 -19.63
CA GLY A 883 -31.58 41.46 -20.55
C GLY A 883 -31.64 42.82 -21.26
N PRO A 884 -30.50 43.41 -21.64
CA PRO A 884 -30.46 44.68 -22.37
C PRO A 884 -30.71 44.48 -23.87
N ARG A 885 -31.40 45.45 -24.47
CA ARG A 885 -31.62 45.63 -25.92
C ARG A 885 -30.57 46.57 -26.52
N GLY A 886 -30.28 46.32 -27.79
CA GLY A 886 -29.67 47.23 -28.78
C GLY A 886 -28.80 46.40 -29.73
N ASP A 887 -28.84 46.50 -31.06
CA ASP A 887 -29.71 47.17 -32.02
C ASP A 887 -29.64 46.37 -33.34
N GLU A 888 -30.59 46.68 -34.21
CA GLU A 888 -30.75 46.45 -35.65
C GLU A 888 -29.50 46.04 -36.46
N ASP A 889 -29.62 45.03 -37.35
CA ASP A 889 -29.68 45.32 -38.79
C ASP A 889 -30.00 44.11 -39.72
N ASN A 890 -30.66 44.46 -40.82
CA ASN A 890 -31.07 43.66 -41.98
C ASN A 890 -29.96 42.84 -42.67
N ASN A 891 -30.27 41.62 -43.15
CA ASN A 891 -30.45 41.33 -44.60
C ASN A 891 -30.44 39.83 -44.95
N THR A 892 -31.49 39.45 -45.67
CA THR A 892 -31.61 38.51 -46.80
C THR A 892 -30.42 37.70 -47.34
N LEU A 893 -30.77 36.47 -47.78
CA LEU A 893 -30.24 35.71 -48.93
C LEU A 893 -28.86 35.02 -48.82
N LYS A 894 -28.83 33.72 -48.50
CA LYS A 894 -28.70 32.59 -49.44
C LYS A 894 -28.57 31.26 -48.72
#